data_AF-A0A353H6C3-F1
#
_entry.id   AF-A0A353H6C3-F1
#
_cell.length_a   1.000
_cell.length_b   1.000
_cell.length_c   1.000
_cell.angle_alpha   90.00
_cell.angle_beta   90.00
_cell.angle_gamma   90.00
#
_symmetry.space_group_name_H-M   'P 1'
#
loop_
_entity.id
_entity.type
_entity.pdbx_description
1 polymer ?
#
loop_
_entity_poly.entity_id
_entity_poly.type
_entity_poly.pdbx_seq_one_letter_code
_entity_poly.pdbx_strand_id
1 'polypeptide(L)'
;MSFSEIIDSQIDRPSEEENVDSWRILLVNLAYLMSSYFMDVRYWEGIEKEKNTFSHIVETLHELDQMAGHDGTVLIRYRGLPGGSGTQEKVDYVMEFGKVVVDSITVPGMVKRLGIQMTHLSGRVVKAFETFSKFGISNLYLKIPGESAEAIEHIRVCLSIISRYNQALKIDAPIVFNYKGEEISLSPILDQRNQPDPNLTVMAGLNALSTKVMQALVRKMDLLMRRSGSMKSGEQYSSVYNAIFGIEKLKEKLVRPPIEINNLQWMMVDGDQAVALRGKADPGQSAGGQQDVPKSNHEYGINKIESIEKRLDLFVDCFMDLESSDGETQKKFDMGSFEKQNSTDEKLNQVIDYLVAIEPSGNVDEALKKGYGGSFEQIDSHELAERLRLATKLVSTIEKTPGSQQVLQGVMNNFKVNLGQVPDNVYDDLLLAGDELRVRSGEKEMSIDKVPASISELIGFYKKRADARKKMMSMVHHTIHFEVQDYEAIARDFDISIQDSKDIISLVKGCFDSRGHFLRDAFEKNIPEFARYEEKIFEFLWNYLKETHGRNDRVSLLNSLQFLIVRIEQPKKAFKVLLTDFCFDPSDVRFSDRNAMMLANLLVRNYNKESNINIEITPEEVLLVKNGLNLDIAVSASQMIVSYEKRWLEKIKTIHKWLLEALDLKSSYTQPVSARFLLALEREIGILISLVGGGTALIVIRNALKEYGNPGSKIYMLRDSPQHMTAILQNLKVLIRGMERIGEKEDLFILDKVKGSEDRFMSLGKGPRHEAVVRRIIKWVDKSINNCSGR
;
A
#
# COMPACT_ATOMS: atom_id res chain seq x y z
N MET A 1 -16.38 -37.96 -43.07
CA MET A 1 -15.79 -38.20 -41.75
C MET A 1 -15.68 -39.70 -41.54
N SER A 2 -14.50 -40.14 -41.12
CA SER A 2 -14.05 -41.50 -40.89
C SER A 2 -14.02 -41.78 -39.38
N PHE A 3 -14.05 -43.06 -38.99
CA PHE A 3 -14.06 -43.42 -37.57
C PHE A 3 -12.79 -42.99 -36.81
N SER A 4 -11.67 -42.79 -37.51
CA SER A 4 -10.42 -42.24 -36.97
C SER A 4 -10.53 -40.76 -36.57
N GLU A 5 -11.25 -39.93 -37.34
CA GLU A 5 -11.42 -38.50 -37.03
C GLU A 5 -12.23 -38.25 -35.74
N ILE A 6 -12.98 -39.26 -35.28
CA ILE A 6 -13.73 -39.20 -34.02
C ILE A 6 -12.83 -39.55 -32.83
N ILE A 7 -11.90 -40.50 -32.98
CA ILE A 7 -11.05 -40.97 -31.88
C ILE A 7 -9.99 -39.92 -31.47
N ASP A 8 -9.40 -39.20 -32.43
CA ASP A 8 -8.47 -38.09 -32.14
C ASP A 8 -9.15 -36.88 -31.44
N SER A 9 -10.48 -36.83 -31.41
CA SER A 9 -11.26 -35.84 -30.65
C SER A 9 -11.48 -36.17 -29.17
N GLN A 10 -11.08 -37.38 -28.72
CA GLN A 10 -11.24 -37.85 -27.34
C GLN A 10 -9.92 -38.17 -26.62
N ILE A 11 -8.80 -37.57 -27.07
CA ILE A 11 -7.68 -37.34 -26.14
C ILE A 11 -8.07 -36.13 -25.28
N ASP A 12 -8.46 -36.42 -24.04
CA ASP A 12 -8.84 -35.42 -23.04
C ASP A 12 -7.63 -34.53 -22.73
N ARG A 13 -7.56 -33.36 -23.39
CA ARG A 13 -6.45 -32.42 -23.20
C ARG A 13 -6.68 -31.74 -21.85
N PRO A 14 -5.77 -31.89 -20.86
CA PRO A 14 -5.91 -31.22 -19.58
C PRO A 14 -6.09 -29.72 -19.82
N SER A 15 -7.00 -29.11 -19.08
CA SER A 15 -7.30 -27.69 -19.18
C SER A 15 -6.06 -26.85 -18.89
N GLU A 16 -6.06 -25.57 -19.30
CA GLU A 16 -4.96 -24.66 -18.95
C GLU A 16 -4.79 -24.53 -17.44
N GLU A 17 -5.85 -24.71 -16.64
CA GLU A 17 -5.75 -24.77 -15.18
C GLU A 17 -5.05 -26.03 -14.67
N GLU A 18 -5.30 -27.21 -15.25
CA GLU A 18 -4.67 -28.48 -14.83
C GLU A 18 -3.19 -28.55 -15.22
N ASN A 19 -2.83 -28.00 -16.39
CA ASN A 19 -1.42 -27.83 -16.79
C ASN A 19 -0.67 -26.81 -15.92
N VAL A 20 -1.38 -25.90 -15.23
CA VAL A 20 -0.79 -25.00 -14.23
C VAL A 20 -0.77 -25.63 -12.84
N ASP A 21 -1.75 -26.46 -12.50
CA ASP A 21 -1.85 -27.09 -11.17
C ASP A 21 -0.70 -28.05 -10.85
N SER A 22 -0.05 -28.66 -11.86
CA SER A 22 1.19 -29.42 -11.70
C SER A 22 2.34 -28.55 -11.14
N TRP A 23 2.59 -27.40 -11.76
CA TRP A 23 3.58 -26.42 -11.27
C TRP A 23 3.20 -25.86 -9.90
N ARG A 24 1.89 -25.64 -9.65
CA ARG A 24 1.40 -25.26 -8.31
C ARG A 24 1.72 -26.32 -7.25
N ILE A 25 1.60 -27.61 -7.56
CA ILE A 25 1.99 -28.72 -6.65
C ILE A 25 3.48 -28.65 -6.33
N LEU A 26 4.34 -28.40 -7.31
CA LEU A 26 5.78 -28.30 -7.08
C LEU A 26 6.15 -27.12 -6.17
N LEU A 27 5.48 -25.98 -6.29
CA LEU A 27 5.66 -24.85 -5.35
C LEU A 27 5.21 -25.20 -3.92
N VAL A 28 4.08 -25.91 -3.76
CA VAL A 28 3.63 -26.42 -2.45
C VAL A 28 4.66 -27.39 -1.85
N ASN A 29 5.22 -28.29 -2.68
CA ASN A 29 6.20 -29.27 -2.25
C ASN A 29 7.53 -28.62 -1.86
N LEU A 30 8.05 -27.69 -2.67
CA LEU A 30 9.26 -26.93 -2.39
C LEU A 30 9.15 -26.18 -1.07
N ALA A 31 8.08 -25.41 -0.88
CA ALA A 31 7.85 -24.68 0.37
C ALA A 31 7.73 -25.63 1.58
N TYR A 32 7.05 -26.76 1.42
CA TYR A 32 6.95 -27.79 2.46
C TYR A 32 8.30 -28.42 2.80
N LEU A 33 9.11 -28.77 1.80
CA LEU A 33 10.44 -29.36 1.98
C LEU A 33 11.42 -28.37 2.64
N MET A 34 11.47 -27.11 2.19
CA MET A 34 12.26 -26.06 2.84
C MET A 34 11.82 -25.83 4.28
N SER A 35 10.51 -25.82 4.55
CA SER A 35 9.99 -25.69 5.93
C SER A 35 10.37 -26.89 6.81
N SER A 36 10.39 -28.10 6.24
CA SER A 36 10.79 -29.32 6.95
C SER A 36 12.30 -29.28 7.24
N TYR A 37 13.14 -28.93 6.26
CA TYR A 37 14.58 -28.72 6.43
C TYR A 37 14.90 -27.74 7.57
N PHE A 38 14.17 -26.61 7.65
CA PHE A 38 14.33 -25.67 8.75
C PHE A 38 13.90 -26.26 10.10
N MET A 39 12.85 -27.09 10.14
CA MET A 39 12.36 -27.72 11.37
C MET A 39 13.27 -28.86 11.84
N ASP A 40 13.62 -29.81 10.98
CA ASP A 40 14.32 -31.05 11.33
C ASP A 40 15.69 -30.78 11.97
N VAL A 41 16.41 -29.78 11.46
CA VAL A 41 17.71 -29.33 12.02
C VAL A 41 17.57 -28.78 13.45
N ARG A 42 16.40 -28.26 13.86
CA ARG A 42 16.14 -27.85 15.26
C ARG A 42 15.78 -29.01 16.20
N TYR A 43 15.54 -30.21 15.67
CA TYR A 43 15.12 -31.40 16.44
C TYR A 43 16.09 -32.59 16.32
N TRP A 44 17.31 -32.38 15.81
CA TRP A 44 18.47 -33.28 15.98
C TRP A 44 18.33 -34.73 15.46
N GLU A 45 17.41 -35.01 14.54
CA GLU A 45 17.20 -36.35 13.98
C GLU A 45 18.08 -36.69 12.75
N GLY A 46 19.40 -36.61 12.92
CA GLY A 46 20.36 -37.31 12.05
C GLY A 46 20.72 -36.67 10.69
N ILE A 47 22.00 -36.79 10.33
CA ILE A 47 22.59 -36.27 9.09
C ILE A 47 21.93 -36.89 7.83
N GLU A 48 21.42 -38.11 7.92
CA GLU A 48 20.74 -38.79 6.81
C GLU A 48 19.40 -38.15 6.46
N LYS A 49 18.64 -37.61 7.43
CA LYS A 49 17.40 -36.88 7.13
C LYS A 49 17.69 -35.54 6.46
N GLU A 50 18.73 -34.82 6.90
CA GLU A 50 19.17 -33.57 6.24
C GLU A 50 19.60 -33.83 4.78
N LYS A 51 20.31 -34.94 4.51
CA LYS A 51 20.66 -35.37 3.15
C LYS A 51 19.41 -35.72 2.31
N ASN A 52 18.51 -36.55 2.82
CA ASN A 52 17.34 -37.00 2.07
C ASN A 52 16.37 -35.85 1.77
N THR A 53 16.10 -34.97 2.74
CA THR A 53 15.29 -33.76 2.51
C THR A 53 15.96 -32.80 1.53
N PHE A 54 17.30 -32.71 1.50
CA PHE A 54 18.01 -31.93 0.49
C PHE A 54 17.84 -32.50 -0.92
N SER A 55 17.96 -33.82 -1.12
CA SER A 55 17.79 -34.46 -2.44
C SER A 55 16.43 -34.13 -3.05
N HIS A 56 15.35 -34.29 -2.28
CA HIS A 56 13.99 -33.94 -2.73
C HIS A 56 13.83 -32.45 -3.06
N ILE A 57 14.58 -31.54 -2.40
CA ILE A 57 14.60 -30.11 -2.76
C ILE A 57 15.27 -29.90 -4.12
N VAL A 58 16.39 -30.56 -4.39
CA VAL A 58 17.09 -30.46 -5.68
C VAL A 58 16.24 -31.05 -6.81
N GLU A 59 15.60 -32.21 -6.59
CA GLU A 59 14.65 -32.83 -7.52
C GLU A 59 13.49 -31.87 -7.85
N THR A 60 12.83 -31.31 -6.81
CA THR A 60 11.72 -30.34 -7.01
C THR A 60 12.18 -29.08 -7.76
N LEU A 61 13.42 -28.62 -7.56
CA LEU A 61 13.97 -27.46 -8.26
C LEU A 61 14.33 -27.78 -9.72
N HIS A 62 14.85 -28.98 -10.00
CA HIS A 62 15.14 -29.44 -11.36
C HIS A 62 13.85 -29.64 -12.19
N GLU A 63 12.78 -30.15 -11.55
CA GLU A 63 11.45 -30.21 -12.18
C GLU A 63 10.91 -28.81 -12.49
N LEU A 64 10.95 -27.87 -11.52
CA LEU A 64 10.52 -26.48 -11.74
C LEU A 64 11.30 -25.78 -12.86
N ASP A 65 12.58 -26.10 -13.05
CA ASP A 65 13.43 -25.55 -14.11
C ASP A 65 12.95 -25.94 -15.54
N GLN A 66 12.09 -26.96 -15.67
CA GLN A 66 11.46 -27.36 -16.94
C GLN A 66 10.25 -26.49 -17.35
N MET A 67 9.77 -25.58 -16.49
CA MET A 67 8.57 -24.77 -16.78
C MET A 67 8.87 -23.63 -17.76
N ALA A 68 8.40 -23.75 -19.00
CA ALA A 68 8.59 -22.72 -20.02
C ALA A 68 8.11 -21.32 -19.56
N GLY A 69 9.01 -20.32 -19.61
CA GLY A 69 8.70 -18.92 -19.35
C GLY A 69 8.86 -18.45 -17.90
N HIS A 70 9.60 -19.17 -17.06
CA HIS A 70 10.11 -18.63 -15.78
C HIS A 70 11.31 -17.69 -15.98
N ASP A 71 11.67 -16.93 -14.94
CA ASP A 71 12.94 -16.19 -14.85
C ASP A 71 13.95 -16.84 -13.89
N GLY A 72 13.72 -18.12 -13.54
CA GLY A 72 14.56 -18.89 -12.63
C GLY A 72 14.45 -18.49 -11.16
N THR A 73 13.45 -17.68 -10.76
CA THR A 73 13.30 -17.19 -9.38
C THR A 73 11.98 -17.59 -8.72
N VAL A 74 12.07 -18.23 -7.56
CA VAL A 74 10.94 -18.56 -6.68
C VAL A 74 10.88 -17.54 -5.55
N LEU A 75 9.69 -17.00 -5.29
CA LEU A 75 9.46 -15.94 -4.31
C LEU A 75 8.30 -16.33 -3.37
N ILE A 76 8.56 -16.37 -2.06
CA ILE A 76 7.57 -16.72 -1.03
C ILE A 76 7.40 -15.52 -0.08
N ARG A 77 6.18 -14.99 0.03
CA ARG A 77 5.92 -13.68 0.69
C ARG A 77 4.73 -13.73 1.64
N TYR A 78 4.92 -13.22 2.85
CA TYR A 78 3.87 -13.11 3.88
C TYR A 78 2.88 -12.01 3.54
N ARG A 79 1.59 -12.33 3.50
CA ARG A 79 0.50 -11.38 3.22
C ARG A 79 -0.21 -10.89 4.48
N GLY A 80 -0.16 -11.67 5.56
CA GLY A 80 -0.82 -11.34 6.82
C GLY A 80 -1.59 -12.52 7.43
N LEU A 81 -2.75 -12.20 8.01
CA LEU A 81 -3.80 -13.14 8.39
C LEU A 81 -4.98 -12.97 7.42
N PRO A 82 -5.82 -13.98 7.13
CA PRO A 82 -6.98 -13.82 6.26
C PRO A 82 -8.05 -12.90 6.88
N GLY A 83 -8.59 -11.96 6.11
CA GLY A 83 -9.54 -10.95 6.57
C GLY A 83 -11.02 -11.38 6.58
N GLY A 84 -11.33 -12.58 7.09
CA GLY A 84 -12.69 -13.12 7.10
C GLY A 84 -13.15 -13.59 8.48
N SER A 85 -14.37 -13.23 8.87
CA SER A 85 -15.05 -13.77 10.05
C SER A 85 -15.46 -15.23 9.81
N GLY A 86 -14.96 -16.16 10.62
CA GLY A 86 -15.43 -17.56 10.63
C GLY A 86 -14.36 -18.66 10.49
N THR A 87 -13.08 -18.33 10.31
CA THR A 87 -11.99 -19.33 10.36
C THR A 87 -10.86 -18.88 11.28
N GLN A 88 -10.17 -19.84 11.91
CA GLN A 88 -9.05 -19.61 12.83
C GLN A 88 -7.91 -18.82 12.16
N GLU A 89 -7.05 -18.17 12.96
CA GLU A 89 -5.89 -17.37 12.54
C GLU A 89 -4.84 -18.19 11.74
N LYS A 90 -5.14 -18.52 10.48
CA LYS A 90 -4.16 -19.14 9.58
C LYS A 90 -3.17 -18.08 9.12
N VAL A 91 -1.89 -18.43 9.19
CA VAL A 91 -0.80 -17.60 8.66
C VAL A 91 -0.87 -17.64 7.14
N ASP A 92 -0.92 -16.48 6.47
CA ASP A 92 -1.13 -16.40 5.02
C ASP A 92 0.10 -15.89 4.27
N TYR A 93 0.53 -16.66 3.27
CA TYR A 93 1.59 -16.33 2.32
C TYR A 93 1.11 -16.56 0.89
N VAL A 94 1.83 -15.97 -0.06
CA VAL A 94 1.78 -16.29 -1.49
C VAL A 94 3.14 -16.86 -1.94
N MET A 95 3.10 -17.77 -2.90
CA MET A 95 4.26 -18.40 -3.54
C MET A 95 4.16 -18.14 -5.05
N GLU A 96 5.24 -17.64 -5.64
CA GLU A 96 5.27 -17.08 -6.99
C GLU A 96 6.48 -17.63 -7.76
N PHE A 97 6.27 -18.05 -9.01
CA PHE A 97 7.30 -18.54 -9.93
C PHE A 97 6.86 -18.32 -11.38
N GLY A 98 7.55 -17.43 -12.11
CA GLY A 98 7.10 -17.00 -13.44
C GLY A 98 5.67 -16.43 -13.39
N LYS A 99 4.73 -17.08 -14.11
CA LYS A 99 3.28 -16.75 -14.07
C LYS A 99 2.48 -17.58 -13.06
N VAL A 100 3.10 -18.56 -12.39
CA VAL A 100 2.41 -19.47 -11.47
C VAL A 100 2.35 -18.85 -10.08
N VAL A 101 1.15 -18.80 -9.52
CA VAL A 101 0.85 -18.25 -8.20
C VAL A 101 0.07 -19.28 -7.38
N VAL A 102 0.45 -19.45 -6.11
CA VAL A 102 -0.19 -20.36 -5.14
C VAL A 102 -0.32 -19.67 -3.79
N ASP A 103 -1.47 -19.86 -3.14
CA ASP A 103 -1.72 -19.41 -1.77
C ASP A 103 -2.68 -20.35 -1.02
N SER A 104 -3.07 -19.94 0.19
CA SER A 104 -4.00 -20.69 1.06
C SER A 104 -5.43 -20.84 0.50
N ILE A 105 -5.81 -20.08 -0.52
CA ILE A 105 -7.15 -20.03 -1.15
C ILE A 105 -7.16 -20.87 -2.44
N THR A 106 -6.05 -20.86 -3.18
CA THR A 106 -5.84 -21.57 -4.44
C THR A 106 -5.86 -23.10 -4.25
N VAL A 107 -5.19 -23.60 -3.19
CA VAL A 107 -5.03 -25.05 -2.97
C VAL A 107 -6.36 -25.79 -2.76
N PRO A 108 -7.35 -25.28 -1.99
CA PRO A 108 -8.70 -25.85 -1.99
C PRO A 108 -9.35 -26.01 -3.38
N GLY A 109 -9.07 -25.09 -4.32
CA GLY A 109 -9.50 -25.20 -5.72
C GLY A 109 -8.80 -26.34 -6.46
N MET A 110 -7.46 -26.41 -6.34
CA MET A 110 -6.65 -27.50 -6.91
C MET A 110 -7.12 -28.88 -6.43
N VAL A 111 -7.36 -29.03 -5.11
CA VAL A 111 -7.85 -30.28 -4.51
C VAL A 111 -9.25 -30.65 -5.00
N LYS A 112 -10.08 -29.67 -5.36
CA LYS A 112 -11.41 -29.91 -5.95
C LYS A 112 -11.31 -30.38 -7.41
N ARG A 113 -10.33 -29.89 -8.19
CA ARG A 113 -10.08 -30.34 -9.58
C ARG A 113 -9.39 -31.70 -9.62
N LEU A 114 -8.23 -31.82 -8.98
CA LEU A 114 -7.37 -33.02 -9.00
C LEU A 114 -7.83 -34.15 -8.06
N GLY A 115 -8.91 -33.93 -7.31
CA GLY A 115 -9.57 -34.95 -6.50
C GLY A 115 -8.90 -35.27 -5.16
N ILE A 116 -9.52 -36.23 -4.46
CA ILE A 116 -9.31 -36.48 -3.02
C ILE A 116 -7.86 -36.87 -2.67
N GLN A 117 -7.11 -37.46 -3.60
CA GLN A 117 -5.70 -37.82 -3.39
C GLN A 117 -4.81 -36.61 -3.06
N MET A 118 -5.16 -35.42 -3.57
CA MET A 118 -4.41 -34.18 -3.36
C MET A 118 -4.76 -33.45 -2.05
N THR A 119 -5.70 -33.95 -1.24
CA THR A 119 -6.12 -33.33 0.04
C THR A 119 -4.97 -32.99 1.00
N HIS A 120 -3.87 -33.74 0.93
CA HIS A 120 -2.66 -33.53 1.72
C HIS A 120 -1.95 -32.18 1.45
N LEU A 121 -2.13 -31.57 0.27
CA LEU A 121 -1.51 -30.30 -0.12
C LEU A 121 -1.94 -29.15 0.82
N SER A 122 -3.21 -29.12 1.20
CA SER A 122 -3.76 -28.13 2.14
C SER A 122 -3.05 -28.16 3.50
N GLY A 123 -2.66 -29.36 3.98
CA GLY A 123 -1.88 -29.52 5.20
C GLY A 123 -0.41 -29.13 5.01
N ARG A 124 0.19 -29.44 3.84
CA ARG A 124 1.56 -29.04 3.50
C ARG A 124 1.73 -27.51 3.51
N VAL A 125 0.83 -26.78 2.86
CA VAL A 125 0.87 -25.31 2.81
C VAL A 125 0.73 -24.67 4.20
N VAL A 126 -0.26 -25.09 4.99
CA VAL A 126 -0.45 -24.54 6.35
C VAL A 126 0.79 -24.76 7.22
N LYS A 127 1.34 -25.98 7.26
CA LYS A 127 2.57 -26.28 8.04
C LYS A 127 3.78 -25.49 7.54
N ALA A 128 3.91 -25.26 6.23
CA ALA A 128 4.98 -24.43 5.66
C ALA A 128 4.86 -22.96 6.10
N PHE A 129 3.67 -22.38 5.97
CA PHE A 129 3.40 -20.98 6.29
C PHE A 129 3.54 -20.70 7.81
N GLU A 130 3.01 -21.58 8.66
CA GLU A 130 3.23 -21.54 10.12
C GLU A 130 4.72 -21.60 10.46
N THR A 131 5.48 -22.45 9.76
CA THR A 131 6.92 -22.61 9.99
C THR A 131 7.70 -21.38 9.56
N PHE A 132 7.47 -20.82 8.37
CA PHE A 132 8.13 -19.59 7.92
C PHE A 132 7.88 -18.43 8.89
N SER A 133 6.65 -18.26 9.39
CA SER A 133 6.30 -17.25 10.39
C SER A 133 6.97 -17.53 11.75
N LYS A 134 7.04 -18.80 12.19
CA LYS A 134 7.81 -19.24 13.38
C LYS A 134 9.32 -19.03 13.24
N PHE A 135 9.85 -18.90 12.02
CA PHE A 135 11.23 -18.53 11.73
C PHE A 135 11.45 -17.02 11.54
N GLY A 136 10.38 -16.22 11.46
CA GLY A 136 10.47 -14.78 11.15
C GLY A 136 10.77 -14.47 9.69
N ILE A 137 10.51 -15.42 8.78
CA ILE A 137 10.68 -15.28 7.33
C ILE A 137 9.43 -14.60 6.78
N SER A 138 9.49 -13.29 6.54
CA SER A 138 8.42 -12.52 5.89
C SER A 138 8.56 -12.57 4.36
N ASN A 139 9.78 -12.62 3.84
CA ASN A 139 10.07 -12.86 2.42
C ASN A 139 11.20 -13.89 2.31
N LEU A 140 11.10 -14.80 1.35
CA LEU A 140 12.16 -15.71 0.93
C LEU A 140 12.26 -15.63 -0.60
N TYR A 141 13.45 -15.29 -1.08
CA TYR A 141 13.85 -15.38 -2.48
C TYR A 141 14.75 -16.61 -2.65
N LEU A 142 14.54 -17.37 -3.72
CA LEU A 142 15.37 -18.49 -4.13
C LEU A 142 15.61 -18.44 -5.64
N LYS A 143 16.86 -18.45 -6.06
CA LYS A 143 17.27 -18.68 -7.45
C LYS A 143 17.46 -20.18 -7.70
N ILE A 144 16.86 -20.71 -8.76
CA ILE A 144 17.05 -22.09 -9.22
C ILE A 144 18.50 -22.28 -9.69
N PRO A 145 19.17 -23.41 -9.37
CA PRO A 145 20.60 -23.59 -9.64
C PRO A 145 20.93 -24.01 -11.08
N GLY A 146 19.92 -24.46 -11.86
CA GLY A 146 20.13 -25.24 -13.08
C GLY A 146 20.92 -26.52 -12.81
N GLU A 147 21.62 -27.01 -13.82
CA GLU A 147 22.49 -28.21 -13.73
C GLU A 147 23.82 -27.97 -13.00
N SER A 148 24.08 -26.75 -12.47
CA SER A 148 25.36 -26.41 -11.87
C SER A 148 25.52 -27.02 -10.47
N ALA A 149 26.39 -28.03 -10.37
CA ALA A 149 26.75 -28.68 -9.10
C ALA A 149 27.27 -27.68 -8.05
N GLU A 150 27.97 -26.62 -8.44
CA GLU A 150 28.41 -25.56 -7.51
C GLU A 150 27.23 -24.69 -7.04
N ALA A 151 26.26 -24.39 -7.91
CA ALA A 151 25.05 -23.66 -7.50
C ALA A 151 24.15 -24.50 -6.58
N ILE A 152 24.05 -25.82 -6.82
CA ILE A 152 23.38 -26.77 -5.92
C ILE A 152 24.06 -26.79 -4.54
N GLU A 153 25.40 -26.83 -4.50
CA GLU A 153 26.13 -26.81 -3.23
C GLU A 153 26.01 -25.46 -2.50
N HIS A 154 25.95 -24.33 -3.23
CA HIS A 154 25.61 -23.04 -2.65
C HIS A 154 24.22 -23.03 -2.00
N ILE A 155 23.21 -23.67 -2.61
CA ILE A 155 21.88 -23.85 -1.99
C ILE A 155 21.97 -24.71 -0.72
N ARG A 156 22.80 -25.77 -0.69
CA ARG A 156 23.04 -26.57 0.52
C ARG A 156 23.60 -25.71 1.65
N VAL A 157 24.64 -24.92 1.38
CA VAL A 157 25.27 -24.04 2.36
C VAL A 157 24.29 -22.98 2.87
N CYS A 158 23.51 -22.35 1.97
CA CYS A 158 22.43 -21.45 2.35
C CYS A 158 21.46 -22.11 3.34
N LEU A 159 20.88 -23.27 2.99
CA LEU A 159 19.91 -23.98 3.83
C LEU A 159 20.52 -24.41 5.16
N SER A 160 21.78 -24.87 5.16
CA SER A 160 22.50 -25.33 6.35
C SER A 160 22.78 -24.19 7.33
N ILE A 161 23.12 -23.00 6.84
CA ILE A 161 23.31 -21.80 7.65
C ILE A 161 21.96 -21.27 8.16
N ILE A 162 20.97 -21.12 7.28
CA ILE A 162 19.65 -20.53 7.59
C ILE A 162 18.90 -21.34 8.66
N SER A 163 18.89 -22.67 8.56
CA SER A 163 18.21 -23.55 9.51
C SER A 163 18.79 -23.44 10.93
N ARG A 164 20.12 -23.31 11.03
CA ARG A 164 20.89 -23.19 12.27
C ARG A 164 20.92 -21.77 12.84
N TYR A 165 20.72 -20.75 12.01
CA TYR A 165 20.84 -19.32 12.34
C TYR A 165 20.05 -18.89 13.60
N ASN A 166 18.74 -19.17 13.64
CA ASN A 166 17.89 -18.80 14.79
C ASN A 166 18.21 -19.60 16.07
N GLN A 167 18.93 -20.73 15.98
CA GLN A 167 19.44 -21.43 17.15
C GLN A 167 20.75 -20.80 17.63
N ALA A 168 21.70 -20.54 16.73
CA ALA A 168 22.94 -19.82 17.02
C ALA A 168 22.68 -18.51 17.79
N LEU A 169 21.71 -17.71 17.34
CA LEU A 169 21.28 -16.48 18.03
C LEU A 169 20.62 -16.69 19.40
N LYS A 170 20.10 -17.88 19.71
CA LYS A 170 19.45 -18.18 20.99
C LYS A 170 20.45 -18.67 22.05
N ILE A 171 21.51 -19.35 21.64
CA ILE A 171 22.52 -19.93 22.54
C ILE A 171 23.90 -19.25 22.46
N ASP A 172 24.01 -18.15 21.71
CA ASP A 172 25.24 -17.39 21.43
C ASP A 172 26.42 -18.26 20.97
N ALA A 173 26.13 -19.15 20.02
CA ALA A 173 27.09 -20.12 19.47
C ALA A 173 27.35 -19.86 17.97
N PRO A 174 28.54 -20.23 17.44
CA PRO A 174 28.77 -20.19 16.00
C PRO A 174 27.90 -21.22 15.25
N ILE A 175 27.59 -20.90 14.00
CA ILE A 175 26.95 -21.81 13.06
C ILE A 175 28.04 -22.71 12.48
N VAL A 176 27.92 -24.02 12.71
CA VAL A 176 28.81 -25.05 12.16
C VAL A 176 28.14 -25.72 10.97
N PHE A 177 28.82 -25.77 9.82
CA PHE A 177 28.35 -26.37 8.57
C PHE A 177 29.54 -26.84 7.73
N ASN A 178 29.31 -27.78 6.82
CA ASN A 178 30.34 -28.21 5.86
C ASN A 178 30.24 -27.41 4.55
N TYR A 179 31.38 -27.06 3.96
CA TYR A 179 31.47 -26.46 2.63
C TYR A 179 32.75 -26.92 1.92
N LYS A 180 32.62 -27.41 0.68
CA LYS A 180 33.74 -27.93 -0.15
C LYS A 180 34.63 -28.99 0.54
N GLY A 181 34.09 -29.67 1.56
CA GLY A 181 34.75 -30.73 2.31
C GLY A 181 35.32 -30.30 3.68
N GLU A 182 35.31 -29.00 4.00
CA GLU A 182 35.81 -28.46 5.26
C GLU A 182 34.65 -28.08 6.21
N GLU A 183 34.83 -28.29 7.51
CA GLU A 183 33.90 -27.81 8.54
C GLU A 183 34.18 -26.34 8.86
N ILE A 184 33.24 -25.46 8.51
CA ILE A 184 33.31 -24.03 8.76
C ILE A 184 32.48 -23.67 9.99
N SER A 185 33.10 -22.94 10.91
CA SER A 185 32.48 -22.38 12.12
C SER A 185 32.38 -20.86 11.99
N LEU A 186 31.15 -20.34 11.90
CA LEU A 186 30.87 -18.95 11.58
C LEU A 186 29.88 -18.31 12.57
N SER A 187 30.31 -17.26 13.26
CA SER A 187 29.41 -16.47 14.11
C SER A 187 28.44 -15.63 13.25
N PRO A 188 27.18 -15.43 13.66
CA PRO A 188 26.25 -14.53 12.98
C PRO A 188 26.86 -13.13 12.74
N ILE A 189 26.78 -12.67 11.49
CA ILE A 189 27.33 -11.37 11.07
C ILE A 189 26.33 -10.27 11.42
N LEU A 190 26.84 -9.15 11.96
CA LEU A 190 26.05 -7.98 12.31
C LEU A 190 25.99 -7.00 11.13
N ASP A 191 24.86 -6.31 10.98
CA ASP A 191 24.63 -5.25 9.98
C ASP A 191 25.13 -3.87 10.44
N GLN A 192 24.93 -2.85 9.60
CA GLN A 192 25.20 -1.43 9.93
C GLN A 192 24.39 -0.86 11.13
N ARG A 193 23.45 -1.63 11.70
CA ARG A 193 22.65 -1.31 12.89
C ARG A 193 23.03 -2.20 14.08
N ASN A 194 24.16 -2.91 13.98
CA ASN A 194 24.66 -3.88 14.96
C ASN A 194 23.63 -4.97 15.32
N GLN A 195 22.71 -5.31 14.39
CA GLN A 195 21.79 -6.44 14.52
C GLN A 195 22.28 -7.61 13.66
N PRO A 196 22.13 -8.88 14.09
CA PRO A 196 22.47 -10.02 13.26
C PRO A 196 21.64 -10.09 11.97
N ASP A 197 22.31 -10.20 10.82
CA ASP A 197 21.69 -10.35 9.50
C ASP A 197 21.99 -11.73 8.86
N PRO A 198 20.96 -12.48 8.43
CA PRO A 198 21.15 -13.82 7.88
C PRO A 198 21.81 -13.81 6.49
N ASN A 199 21.59 -12.76 5.68
CA ASN A 199 22.11 -12.67 4.32
C ASN A 199 23.61 -12.31 4.32
N LEU A 200 24.04 -11.40 5.21
CA LEU A 200 25.46 -11.14 5.46
C LEU A 200 26.16 -12.39 6.05
N THR A 201 25.47 -13.17 6.88
CA THR A 201 25.99 -14.43 7.42
C THR A 201 26.15 -15.51 6.35
N VAL A 202 25.14 -15.69 5.50
CA VAL A 202 25.21 -16.62 4.35
C VAL A 202 26.26 -16.18 3.32
N MET A 203 26.38 -14.87 3.05
CA MET A 203 27.45 -14.33 2.18
C MET A 203 28.84 -14.68 2.72
N ALA A 204 29.08 -14.50 4.03
CA ALA A 204 30.36 -14.85 4.65
C ALA A 204 30.67 -16.35 4.50
N GLY A 205 29.69 -17.23 4.72
CA GLY A 205 29.85 -18.68 4.58
C GLY A 205 30.20 -19.11 3.15
N LEU A 206 29.44 -18.66 2.15
CA LEU A 206 29.67 -19.00 0.73
C LEU A 206 31.02 -18.50 0.19
N ASN A 207 31.53 -17.40 0.76
CA ASN A 207 32.80 -16.79 0.37
C ASN A 207 33.98 -17.17 1.30
N ALA A 208 33.78 -18.13 2.22
CA ALA A 208 34.75 -18.54 3.23
C ALA A 208 35.38 -17.37 4.04
N LEU A 209 34.63 -16.29 4.24
CA LEU A 209 35.09 -15.11 4.97
C LEU A 209 34.88 -15.31 6.48
N SER A 210 35.97 -15.24 7.24
CA SER A 210 35.88 -15.28 8.71
C SER A 210 35.04 -14.11 9.25
N THR A 211 34.40 -14.32 10.41
CA THR A 211 33.60 -13.31 11.13
C THR A 211 34.31 -11.95 11.19
N LYS A 212 35.62 -11.95 11.51
CA LYS A 212 36.43 -10.73 11.65
C LYS A 212 36.56 -9.95 10.33
N VAL A 213 36.81 -10.65 9.21
CA VAL A 213 36.98 -10.04 7.88
C VAL A 213 35.66 -9.49 7.38
N MET A 214 34.58 -10.27 7.45
CA MET A 214 33.26 -9.81 7.02
C MET A 214 32.78 -8.61 7.84
N GLN A 215 32.98 -8.61 9.16
CA GLN A 215 32.68 -7.48 10.04
C GLN A 215 33.51 -6.22 9.70
N ALA A 216 34.75 -6.37 9.23
CA ALA A 216 35.56 -5.26 8.75
C ALA A 216 35.03 -4.69 7.42
N LEU A 217 34.61 -5.56 6.49
CA LEU A 217 33.94 -5.14 5.25
C LEU A 217 32.64 -4.40 5.54
N VAL A 218 31.79 -4.91 6.45
CA VAL A 218 30.52 -4.25 6.83
C VAL A 218 30.76 -2.85 7.37
N ARG A 219 31.74 -2.66 8.27
CA ARG A 219 32.09 -1.33 8.80
C ARG A 219 32.63 -0.39 7.72
N LYS A 220 33.51 -0.86 6.81
CA LYS A 220 34.01 -0.03 5.70
C LYS A 220 32.86 0.36 4.74
N MET A 221 31.92 -0.54 4.47
CA MET A 221 30.74 -0.27 3.63
C MET A 221 29.73 0.69 4.27
N ASP A 222 29.46 0.58 5.57
CA ASP A 222 28.61 1.52 6.31
C ASP A 222 29.21 2.94 6.31
N LEU A 223 30.53 3.06 6.55
CA LEU A 223 31.23 4.34 6.45
C LEU A 223 31.18 4.94 5.03
N LEU A 224 31.27 4.11 3.99
CA LEU A 224 31.07 4.57 2.61
C LEU A 224 29.62 5.06 2.39
N MET A 225 28.61 4.28 2.76
CA MET A 225 27.19 4.63 2.61
C MET A 225 26.82 5.92 3.36
N ARG A 226 27.43 6.19 4.52
CA ARG A 226 27.23 7.43 5.28
C ARG A 226 27.93 8.64 4.67
N ARG A 227 29.06 8.44 3.96
CA ARG A 227 29.80 9.51 3.25
C ARG A 227 29.23 9.79 1.86
N SER A 228 28.66 8.78 1.18
CA SER A 228 28.24 8.85 -0.22
C SER A 228 26.86 9.46 -0.43
N GLY A 229 26.58 10.60 0.21
CA GLY A 229 25.49 11.49 -0.23
C GLY A 229 25.75 12.12 -1.61
N SER A 230 26.99 11.99 -2.12
CA SER A 230 27.48 12.54 -3.38
C SER A 230 28.04 11.45 -4.32
N MET A 231 27.38 10.29 -4.43
CA MET A 231 27.65 9.35 -5.52
C MET A 231 27.00 9.85 -6.81
N LYS A 232 27.74 9.84 -7.92
CA LYS A 232 27.30 10.38 -9.23
C LYS A 232 26.32 9.48 -10.01
N SER A 233 25.94 8.34 -9.45
CA SER A 233 24.81 7.52 -9.88
C SER A 233 23.78 7.47 -8.74
N GLY A 234 22.48 7.55 -9.07
CA GLY A 234 21.38 7.71 -8.10
C GLY A 234 21.03 6.48 -7.24
N GLU A 235 21.97 5.55 -7.05
CA GLU A 235 21.76 4.28 -6.39
C GLU A 235 21.92 4.39 -4.86
N GLN A 236 20.81 4.60 -4.15
CA GLN A 236 20.78 4.46 -2.69
C GLN A 236 20.44 3.03 -2.28
N TYR A 237 21.43 2.32 -1.73
CA TYR A 237 21.28 0.94 -1.26
C TYR A 237 20.57 0.86 0.10
N SER A 238 19.61 -0.05 0.24
CA SER A 238 18.78 -0.18 1.46
C SER A 238 19.46 -0.91 2.64
N SER A 239 20.60 -1.56 2.41
CA SER A 239 21.42 -2.26 3.41
C SER A 239 22.87 -2.38 2.93
N VAL A 240 23.81 -2.68 3.84
CA VAL A 240 25.19 -2.98 3.45
C VAL A 240 25.28 -4.21 2.53
N TYR A 241 24.45 -5.24 2.73
CA TYR A 241 24.36 -6.39 1.85
C TYR A 241 24.07 -5.98 0.39
N ASN A 242 23.12 -5.06 0.20
CA ASN A 242 22.76 -4.55 -1.13
C ASN A 242 23.84 -3.63 -1.71
N ALA A 243 24.53 -2.84 -0.87
CA ALA A 243 25.64 -2.00 -1.29
C ALA A 243 26.86 -2.81 -1.76
N ILE A 244 27.13 -3.96 -1.13
CA ILE A 244 28.22 -4.87 -1.55
C ILE A 244 27.99 -5.37 -2.98
N PHE A 245 26.74 -5.74 -3.35
CA PHE A 245 26.42 -6.21 -4.70
C PHE A 245 26.10 -5.11 -5.72
N GLY A 246 25.93 -3.85 -5.29
CA GLY A 246 25.87 -2.69 -6.19
C GLY A 246 27.24 -2.22 -6.67
N ILE A 247 28.29 -2.39 -5.86
CA ILE A 247 29.66 -2.09 -6.30
C ILE A 247 30.19 -3.22 -7.19
N GLU A 248 30.25 -2.98 -8.50
CA GLU A 248 30.67 -3.98 -9.51
C GLU A 248 32.00 -4.69 -9.13
N LYS A 249 33.00 -3.95 -8.65
CA LYS A 249 34.32 -4.49 -8.20
C LYS A 249 34.28 -5.42 -6.98
N LEU A 250 33.15 -5.49 -6.28
CA LEU A 250 32.88 -6.42 -5.17
C LEU A 250 31.97 -7.56 -5.63
N LYS A 251 30.94 -7.25 -6.42
CA LYS A 251 30.05 -8.19 -7.12
C LYS A 251 30.83 -9.18 -8.02
N GLU A 252 31.88 -8.73 -8.70
CA GLU A 252 32.84 -9.56 -9.46
C GLU A 252 33.65 -10.55 -8.61
N LYS A 253 33.72 -10.35 -7.29
CA LYS A 253 34.63 -11.04 -6.37
C LYS A 253 33.93 -11.84 -5.27
N LEU A 254 32.62 -11.68 -5.12
CA LEU A 254 31.84 -12.27 -4.05
C LEU A 254 30.66 -13.06 -4.63
N VAL A 255 30.57 -14.33 -4.27
CA VAL A 255 29.42 -15.19 -4.57
C VAL A 255 28.18 -14.58 -3.92
N ARG A 256 27.16 -14.28 -4.73
CA ARG A 256 25.84 -13.88 -4.24
C ARG A 256 25.06 -15.11 -3.76
N PRO A 257 24.53 -15.11 -2.53
CA PRO A 257 23.61 -16.13 -2.04
C PRO A 257 22.46 -16.45 -3.02
N PRO A 258 22.25 -17.73 -3.42
CA PRO A 258 21.07 -18.13 -4.18
C PRO A 258 19.79 -18.13 -3.35
N ILE A 259 19.86 -18.15 -2.01
CA ILE A 259 18.73 -17.91 -1.12
C ILE A 259 18.95 -16.61 -0.35
N GLU A 260 17.95 -15.74 -0.35
CA GLU A 260 17.93 -14.52 0.46
C GLU A 260 16.64 -14.43 1.29
N ILE A 261 16.77 -14.10 2.57
CA ILE A 261 15.66 -14.03 3.52
C ILE A 261 15.50 -12.60 4.03
N ASN A 262 14.28 -12.09 3.92
CA ASN A 262 13.88 -10.72 4.30
C ASN A 262 14.69 -9.59 3.62
N ASN A 263 15.51 -9.87 2.59
CA ASN A 263 16.18 -8.81 1.85
C ASN A 263 15.16 -7.97 1.07
N LEU A 264 15.24 -6.66 1.26
CA LEU A 264 14.34 -5.69 0.65
C LEU A 264 14.60 -5.49 -0.85
N GLN A 265 15.78 -5.88 -1.39
CA GLN A 265 16.15 -5.56 -2.78
C GLN A 265 15.20 -6.15 -3.83
N TRP A 266 14.66 -7.35 -3.61
CA TRP A 266 13.70 -7.96 -4.53
C TRP A 266 12.33 -7.27 -4.53
N MET A 267 12.04 -6.46 -3.51
CA MET A 267 10.91 -5.51 -3.47
C MET A 267 11.33 -4.11 -4.00
N MET A 268 12.44 -4.01 -4.74
CA MET A 268 13.01 -2.73 -5.19
C MET A 268 13.57 -2.70 -6.63
N VAL A 269 13.56 -3.77 -7.43
CA VAL A 269 14.09 -3.76 -8.80
C VAL A 269 12.94 -3.59 -9.81
N ASP A 270 13.10 -2.68 -10.77
CA ASP A 270 12.10 -2.37 -11.80
C ASP A 270 11.99 -3.47 -12.86
N GLY A 271 10.88 -3.52 -13.61
CA GLY A 271 10.70 -4.48 -14.71
C GLY A 271 11.82 -4.43 -15.77
N ASP A 272 12.28 -3.22 -16.09
CA ASP A 272 13.28 -2.97 -17.16
C ASP A 272 14.72 -3.03 -16.64
N GLN A 273 15.01 -2.53 -15.42
CA GLN A 273 16.33 -2.79 -14.80
C GLN A 273 16.51 -4.27 -14.46
N ALA A 274 15.43 -5.00 -14.19
CA ALA A 274 15.50 -6.45 -14.11
C ALA A 274 15.97 -7.06 -15.44
N VAL A 275 15.70 -6.50 -16.63
CA VAL A 275 16.32 -7.02 -17.89
C VAL A 275 17.85 -6.88 -17.86
N ALA A 276 18.37 -5.73 -17.38
CA ALA A 276 19.81 -5.51 -17.24
C ALA A 276 20.49 -6.43 -16.20
N LEU A 277 19.73 -6.94 -15.22
CA LEU A 277 20.22 -7.87 -14.17
C LEU A 277 19.83 -9.34 -14.40
N ARG A 278 18.83 -9.63 -15.24
CA ARG A 278 18.40 -10.97 -15.70
C ARG A 278 19.34 -11.54 -16.77
N GLY A 279 20.23 -10.71 -17.33
CA GLY A 279 21.43 -11.13 -18.02
C GLY A 279 21.60 -10.55 -19.41
N LYS A 280 22.84 -10.23 -19.76
CA LYS A 280 23.26 -10.32 -21.16
C LYS A 280 23.28 -11.81 -21.51
N ALA A 281 22.41 -12.24 -22.41
CA ALA A 281 22.70 -13.44 -23.20
C ALA A 281 23.87 -13.09 -24.13
N ASP A 282 24.97 -13.84 -24.08
CA ASP A 282 26.08 -13.67 -25.02
C ASP A 282 25.65 -14.20 -26.41
N PRO A 283 25.58 -13.35 -27.45
CA PRO A 283 25.08 -13.75 -28.75
C PRO A 283 26.19 -14.39 -29.60
N GLY A 284 26.56 -15.63 -29.25
CA GLY A 284 27.15 -16.59 -30.19
C GLY A 284 28.54 -17.14 -29.86
N GLN A 285 28.60 -18.46 -29.62
CA GLN A 285 29.75 -19.30 -29.95
C GLN A 285 29.28 -20.59 -30.65
N SER A 286 28.91 -20.44 -31.92
CA SER A 286 28.63 -21.55 -32.85
C SER A 286 29.60 -21.52 -34.03
N ALA A 287 30.90 -21.50 -33.76
CA ALA A 287 31.97 -21.64 -34.74
C ALA A 287 33.18 -22.32 -34.09
N GLY A 288 33.72 -23.36 -34.71
CA GLY A 288 34.86 -24.11 -34.19
C GLY A 288 36.21 -23.46 -34.50
N GLY A 289 37.16 -23.59 -33.57
CA GLY A 289 38.56 -23.22 -33.76
C GLY A 289 39.44 -23.88 -32.70
N GLN A 290 40.43 -24.67 -33.12
CA GLN A 290 41.40 -25.28 -32.21
C GLN A 290 42.46 -24.25 -31.82
N GLN A 291 42.75 -24.11 -30.52
CA GLN A 291 44.09 -23.70 -30.08
C GLN A 291 44.41 -24.15 -28.64
N ASP A 292 45.70 -24.35 -28.42
CA ASP A 292 46.33 -25.24 -27.44
C ASP A 292 46.02 -25.03 -25.94
N VAL A 293 46.14 -26.14 -25.20
CA VAL A 293 46.10 -26.19 -23.73
C VAL A 293 47.47 -25.90 -23.12
N PRO A 294 47.63 -24.86 -22.27
CA PRO A 294 48.67 -24.79 -21.27
C PRO A 294 48.23 -25.51 -19.97
N LYS A 295 49.17 -26.18 -19.30
CA LYS A 295 48.89 -27.08 -18.17
C LYS A 295 48.61 -26.34 -16.86
N SER A 296 47.92 -27.05 -15.97
CA SER A 296 47.71 -26.78 -14.55
C SER A 296 48.88 -26.15 -13.79
N ASN A 297 48.58 -25.23 -12.87
CA ASN A 297 49.37 -25.00 -11.65
C ASN A 297 48.46 -24.58 -10.49
N HIS A 298 48.57 -25.27 -9.35
CA HIS A 298 47.93 -24.89 -8.08
C HIS A 298 48.84 -23.90 -7.33
N GLU A 299 48.65 -22.58 -7.45
CA GLU A 299 49.23 -21.60 -6.50
C GLU A 299 48.71 -20.14 -6.66
N TYR A 300 47.39 -19.90 -6.65
CA TYR A 300 46.84 -18.54 -6.91
C TYR A 300 45.72 -18.02 -5.98
N GLY A 301 45.42 -18.70 -4.88
CA GLY A 301 44.37 -18.28 -3.93
C GLY A 301 44.81 -17.19 -2.94
N ILE A 302 45.88 -17.45 -2.18
CA ILE A 302 46.19 -16.71 -0.94
C ILE A 302 46.74 -15.30 -1.21
N ASN A 303 47.67 -15.15 -2.16
CA ASN A 303 48.36 -13.88 -2.45
C ASN A 303 47.44 -12.75 -2.96
N LYS A 304 46.17 -13.05 -3.27
CA LYS A 304 45.18 -12.06 -3.74
C LYS A 304 44.49 -11.30 -2.60
N ILE A 305 44.59 -11.80 -1.36
CA ILE A 305 43.87 -11.26 -0.19
C ILE A 305 44.58 -10.02 0.37
N GLU A 306 45.87 -10.11 0.70
CA GLU A 306 46.67 -8.97 1.22
C GLU A 306 46.67 -7.74 0.29
N SER A 307 46.55 -7.97 -1.02
CA SER A 307 46.54 -6.93 -2.05
C SER A 307 45.31 -6.02 -1.98
N ILE A 308 44.20 -6.48 -1.39
CA ILE A 308 42.97 -5.71 -1.23
C ILE A 308 43.03 -4.84 0.03
N GLU A 309 43.61 -5.35 1.13
CA GLU A 309 43.71 -4.59 2.38
C GLU A 309 44.61 -3.35 2.22
N LYS A 310 45.85 -3.53 1.72
CA LYS A 310 46.81 -2.42 1.50
C LYS A 310 46.34 -1.33 0.52
N ARG A 311 45.32 -1.59 -0.31
CA ARG A 311 44.81 -0.63 -1.31
C ARG A 311 43.66 0.23 -0.82
N LEU A 312 43.08 -0.04 0.36
CA LEU A 312 41.96 0.72 0.90
C LEU A 312 42.38 1.91 1.77
N ASP A 313 43.59 1.89 2.31
CA ASP A 313 44.01 2.90 3.29
C ASP A 313 44.59 4.16 2.62
N LEU A 314 45.11 4.04 1.38
CA LEU A 314 45.69 5.15 0.58
C LEU A 314 44.68 6.13 -0.05
N PHE A 315 43.37 5.99 0.23
CA PHE A 315 42.31 6.80 -0.40
C PHE A 315 41.62 7.76 0.57
N VAL A 316 42.19 7.97 1.77
CA VAL A 316 41.46 8.55 2.92
C VAL A 316 41.73 10.05 3.14
N ASP A 317 42.88 10.58 2.73
CA ASP A 317 43.46 11.79 3.34
C ASP A 317 43.19 13.13 2.60
N CYS A 318 42.45 13.14 1.48
CA CYS A 318 42.45 14.27 0.55
C CYS A 318 41.15 15.11 0.44
N PHE A 319 40.19 15.04 1.37
CA PHE A 319 38.89 15.72 1.17
C PHE A 319 38.19 16.20 2.46
N MET A 320 38.62 17.35 3.00
CA MET A 320 37.91 18.14 4.03
C MET A 320 38.28 19.62 3.88
N ASP A 321 37.30 20.53 3.65
CA ASP A 321 37.27 21.93 4.14
C ASP A 321 36.05 22.72 3.62
N LEU A 322 35.69 23.80 4.34
CA LEU A 322 34.72 24.90 4.05
C LEU A 322 33.18 24.67 4.16
N GLU A 323 32.55 25.35 5.14
CA GLU A 323 31.15 25.83 5.17
C GLU A 323 31.03 27.11 6.06
N SER A 324 30.04 27.99 5.82
CA SER A 324 29.38 28.91 6.81
C SER A 324 28.43 29.95 6.18
N SER A 325 27.48 30.51 6.99
CA SER A 325 26.57 31.68 6.72
C SER A 325 25.42 31.47 5.69
N ASP A 326 24.14 31.90 5.81
CA ASP A 326 23.21 32.42 6.87
C ASP A 326 21.75 32.36 6.31
N GLY A 327 20.60 32.71 6.94
CA GLY A 327 20.26 33.41 8.21
C GLY A 327 18.73 33.54 8.49
N GLU A 328 18.25 34.76 8.80
CA GLU A 328 16.91 35.17 9.35
C GLU A 328 15.86 35.66 8.29
N THR A 329 14.58 36.09 8.54
CA THR A 329 13.46 35.92 9.52
C THR A 329 12.28 36.88 9.10
N GLN A 330 10.97 36.54 9.28
CA GLN A 330 9.76 37.44 9.43
C GLN A 330 8.41 36.68 9.16
N LYS A 331 7.18 37.21 9.36
CA LYS A 331 6.47 37.81 10.54
C LYS A 331 4.92 37.72 10.30
N LYS A 332 4.05 38.00 11.29
CA LYS A 332 2.58 37.77 11.25
C LYS A 332 1.73 39.03 11.58
N PHE A 333 0.43 39.00 11.21
CA PHE A 333 -0.63 39.96 11.58
C PHE A 333 -1.95 39.21 11.94
N ASP A 334 -2.88 39.87 12.64
CA ASP A 334 -4.08 39.25 13.27
C ASP A 334 -5.23 40.28 13.51
N MET A 335 -6.49 39.82 13.45
CA MET A 335 -7.80 40.43 13.84
C MET A 335 -8.94 39.48 13.36
N GLY A 336 -10.17 39.39 13.91
CA GLY A 336 -10.83 40.05 15.06
C GLY A 336 -12.36 39.83 14.94
N SER A 337 -13.07 39.36 15.98
CA SER A 337 -14.39 38.68 15.86
C SER A 337 -15.60 39.38 16.51
N PHE A 338 -16.80 39.28 15.89
CA PHE A 338 -18.10 39.60 16.49
C PHE A 338 -19.27 38.80 15.88
N GLU A 339 -20.23 38.37 16.70
CA GLU A 339 -21.54 37.80 16.28
C GLU A 339 -22.67 38.14 17.27
N LYS A 340 -23.92 38.20 16.79
CA LYS A 340 -25.16 37.98 17.56
C LYS A 340 -26.33 37.61 16.63
N GLN A 341 -27.38 37.00 17.17
CA GLN A 341 -28.45 36.33 16.41
C GLN A 341 -29.63 37.25 16.08
N ASN A 342 -30.30 36.98 14.93
CA ASN A 342 -31.59 37.54 14.50
C ASN A 342 -32.32 36.54 13.57
N SER A 343 -33.59 36.83 13.23
CA SER A 343 -34.53 35.97 12.49
C SER A 343 -34.14 35.70 11.02
N THR A 344 -34.61 34.57 10.47
CA THR A 344 -34.21 34.06 9.14
C THR A 344 -34.71 34.93 7.98
N ASP A 345 -35.98 35.36 7.99
CA ASP A 345 -36.51 36.24 6.91
C ASP A 345 -35.96 37.67 6.98
N GLU A 346 -35.69 38.19 8.18
CA GLU A 346 -35.03 39.50 8.34
C GLU A 346 -33.59 39.46 7.83
N LYS A 347 -32.84 38.38 8.13
CA LYS A 347 -31.51 38.13 7.56
C LYS A 347 -31.54 38.06 6.04
N LEU A 348 -32.53 37.37 5.46
CA LEU A 348 -32.62 37.27 3.99
C LEU A 348 -32.81 38.66 3.35
N ASN A 349 -33.71 39.48 3.90
CA ASN A 349 -33.91 40.85 3.41
C ASN A 349 -32.66 41.71 3.60
N GLN A 350 -32.00 41.65 4.77
CA GLN A 350 -30.75 42.37 5.02
C GLN A 350 -29.60 41.93 4.10
N VAL A 351 -29.52 40.64 3.75
CA VAL A 351 -28.56 40.13 2.76
C VAL A 351 -28.91 40.58 1.34
N ILE A 352 -30.20 40.67 0.98
CA ILE A 352 -30.64 41.23 -0.31
C ILE A 352 -30.26 42.71 -0.40
N ASP A 353 -30.60 43.52 0.60
CA ASP A 353 -30.27 44.96 0.64
C ASP A 353 -28.76 45.20 0.59
N TYR A 354 -27.97 44.37 1.30
CA TYR A 354 -26.51 44.43 1.30
C TYR A 354 -25.89 44.03 -0.06
N LEU A 355 -26.42 42.98 -0.71
CA LEU A 355 -25.94 42.53 -2.02
C LEU A 355 -26.34 43.47 -3.17
N VAL A 356 -27.40 44.26 -3.02
CA VAL A 356 -27.81 45.28 -3.99
C VAL A 356 -27.02 46.60 -3.80
N ALA A 357 -26.49 46.86 -2.61
CA ALA A 357 -25.75 48.09 -2.29
C ALA A 357 -24.26 48.07 -2.69
N ILE A 358 -23.73 46.96 -3.25
CA ILE A 358 -22.30 46.78 -3.53
C ILE A 358 -22.04 46.85 -5.05
N GLU A 359 -21.45 47.96 -5.49
CA GLU A 359 -20.72 48.02 -6.77
C GLU A 359 -19.44 47.14 -6.72
N PRO A 360 -18.93 46.68 -7.88
CA PRO A 360 -18.46 45.29 -8.03
C PRO A 360 -17.03 45.00 -7.51
N SER A 361 -16.82 45.09 -6.19
CA SER A 361 -15.55 44.70 -5.55
C SER A 361 -15.66 44.13 -4.12
N GLY A 362 -16.86 43.73 -3.64
CA GLY A 362 -17.10 43.39 -2.23
C GLY A 362 -17.70 42.00 -1.93
N ASN A 363 -16.84 41.00 -1.74
CA ASN A 363 -17.03 39.76 -0.93
C ASN A 363 -18.46 39.15 -0.78
N VAL A 364 -19.13 38.84 -1.91
CA VAL A 364 -20.46 38.18 -1.94
C VAL A 364 -20.52 36.87 -1.13
N ASP A 365 -19.44 36.07 -1.13
CA ASP A 365 -19.40 34.76 -0.44
C ASP A 365 -19.56 34.85 1.09
N GLU A 366 -19.17 35.96 1.73
CA GLU A 366 -19.31 36.10 3.18
C GLU A 366 -20.76 36.40 3.59
N ALA A 367 -21.46 37.21 2.78
CA ALA A 367 -22.90 37.46 2.97
C ALA A 367 -23.71 36.18 2.75
N LEU A 368 -23.40 35.40 1.70
CA LEU A 368 -24.05 34.11 1.44
C LEU A 368 -23.78 33.09 2.57
N LYS A 369 -22.55 32.97 3.08
CA LYS A 369 -22.23 32.09 4.22
C LYS A 369 -23.01 32.43 5.49
N LYS A 370 -23.27 33.72 5.75
CA LYS A 370 -24.07 34.18 6.91
C LYS A 370 -25.58 34.01 6.72
N GLY A 371 -26.08 33.94 5.48
CA GLY A 371 -27.49 33.72 5.16
C GLY A 371 -27.90 32.24 5.00
N TYR A 372 -27.05 31.41 4.37
CA TYR A 372 -27.36 30.05 3.94
C TYR A 372 -26.60 28.95 4.72
N GLY A 373 -26.14 29.27 5.95
CA GLY A 373 -25.17 28.47 6.70
C GLY A 373 -25.64 27.08 7.16
N GLY A 374 -25.44 26.07 6.31
CA GLY A 374 -25.51 24.64 6.63
C GLY A 374 -24.74 23.82 5.58
N SER A 375 -24.25 22.62 5.91
CA SER A 375 -23.62 21.76 4.89
C SER A 375 -24.67 21.23 3.91
N PHE A 376 -24.33 21.13 2.63
CA PHE A 376 -25.14 20.44 1.61
C PHE A 376 -24.80 18.95 1.49
N GLU A 377 -23.75 18.47 2.18
CA GLU A 377 -23.20 17.11 2.06
C GLU A 377 -24.00 16.08 2.86
N GLN A 378 -24.70 16.55 3.91
CA GLN A 378 -25.52 15.76 4.84
C GLN A 378 -26.99 16.20 4.82
N ILE A 379 -27.40 16.91 3.76
CA ILE A 379 -28.74 17.48 3.63
C ILE A 379 -29.77 16.39 3.31
N ASP A 380 -30.96 16.46 3.91
CA ASP A 380 -32.10 15.65 3.48
C ASP A 380 -32.97 16.39 2.43
N SER A 381 -34.00 15.73 1.91
CA SER A 381 -34.90 16.32 0.92
C SER A 381 -35.74 17.48 1.49
N HIS A 382 -36.02 17.51 2.80
CA HIS A 382 -36.75 18.62 3.42
C HIS A 382 -35.90 19.88 3.57
N GLU A 383 -34.67 19.75 4.10
CA GLU A 383 -33.72 20.85 4.18
C GLU A 383 -33.34 21.38 2.78
N LEU A 384 -33.18 20.48 1.79
CA LEU A 384 -32.90 20.90 0.41
C LEU A 384 -34.07 21.70 -0.17
N ALA A 385 -35.32 21.29 0.06
CA ALA A 385 -36.49 22.05 -0.35
C ALA A 385 -36.50 23.46 0.25
N GLU A 386 -36.24 23.61 1.54
CA GLU A 386 -36.16 24.93 2.18
C GLU A 386 -35.04 25.81 1.61
N ARG A 387 -33.85 25.25 1.37
CA ARG A 387 -32.74 26.00 0.74
C ARG A 387 -33.05 26.38 -0.71
N LEU A 388 -33.73 25.52 -1.48
CA LEU A 388 -34.20 25.81 -2.84
C LEU A 388 -35.35 26.84 -2.88
N ARG A 389 -36.20 26.88 -1.86
CA ARG A 389 -37.25 27.89 -1.67
C ARG A 389 -36.63 29.28 -1.44
N LEU A 390 -35.59 29.35 -0.60
CA LEU A 390 -34.80 30.57 -0.38
C LEU A 390 -34.00 30.97 -1.63
N ALA A 391 -33.42 30.02 -2.36
CA ALA A 391 -32.73 30.26 -3.64
C ALA A 391 -33.66 30.88 -4.68
N THR A 392 -34.84 30.28 -4.84
CA THR A 392 -35.92 30.74 -5.73
C THR A 392 -36.33 32.18 -5.43
N LYS A 393 -36.52 32.52 -4.14
CA LYS A 393 -36.85 33.88 -3.68
C LYS A 393 -35.72 34.89 -3.94
N LEU A 394 -34.45 34.50 -3.75
CA LEU A 394 -33.29 35.37 -4.00
C LEU A 394 -33.11 35.64 -5.50
N VAL A 395 -33.02 34.60 -6.32
CA VAL A 395 -32.79 34.71 -7.78
C VAL A 395 -33.95 35.49 -8.44
N SER A 396 -35.20 35.16 -8.09
CA SER A 396 -36.38 35.89 -8.57
C SER A 396 -36.43 37.37 -8.15
N THR A 397 -35.61 37.80 -7.19
CA THR A 397 -35.47 39.20 -6.78
C THR A 397 -34.33 39.86 -7.55
N ILE A 398 -33.16 39.21 -7.62
CA ILE A 398 -31.98 39.70 -8.36
C ILE A 398 -32.29 39.88 -9.85
N GLU A 399 -32.98 38.92 -10.49
CA GLU A 399 -33.37 38.97 -11.91
C GLU A 399 -34.30 40.15 -12.26
N LYS A 400 -34.91 40.81 -11.26
CA LYS A 400 -35.78 42.00 -11.44
C LYS A 400 -35.05 43.33 -11.21
N THR A 401 -33.82 43.29 -10.69
CA THR A 401 -33.02 44.50 -10.40
C THR A 401 -32.07 44.79 -11.58
N PRO A 402 -32.19 45.94 -12.27
CA PRO A 402 -31.29 46.31 -13.35
C PRO A 402 -29.82 46.36 -12.91
N GLY A 403 -28.90 45.91 -13.77
CA GLY A 403 -27.45 45.91 -13.52
C GLY A 403 -26.92 44.75 -12.64
N SER A 404 -27.80 43.95 -12.05
CA SER A 404 -27.44 42.90 -11.06
C SER A 404 -26.70 41.67 -11.60
N GLN A 405 -26.41 41.60 -12.92
CA GLN A 405 -25.98 40.36 -13.60
C GLN A 405 -24.72 39.71 -13.02
N GLN A 406 -23.75 40.49 -12.53
CA GLN A 406 -22.55 39.92 -11.88
C GLN A 406 -22.89 39.29 -10.52
N VAL A 407 -23.80 39.89 -9.75
CA VAL A 407 -24.29 39.33 -8.48
C VAL A 407 -25.10 38.06 -8.75
N LEU A 408 -25.96 38.06 -9.77
CA LEU A 408 -26.67 36.86 -10.23
C LEU A 408 -25.71 35.72 -10.58
N GLN A 409 -24.66 36.02 -11.36
CA GLN A 409 -23.67 35.01 -11.75
C GLN A 409 -22.88 34.47 -10.55
N GLY A 410 -22.52 35.32 -9.58
CA GLY A 410 -21.91 34.89 -8.31
C GLY A 410 -22.82 33.97 -7.49
N VAL A 411 -24.08 34.36 -7.31
CA VAL A 411 -25.11 33.57 -6.60
C VAL A 411 -25.36 32.23 -7.29
N MET A 412 -25.50 32.21 -8.61
CA MET A 412 -25.70 30.97 -9.38
C MET A 412 -24.48 30.05 -9.35
N ASN A 413 -23.26 30.59 -9.36
CA ASN A 413 -22.04 29.80 -9.16
C ASN A 413 -21.99 29.17 -7.76
N ASN A 414 -22.36 29.92 -6.72
CA ASN A 414 -22.43 29.42 -5.34
C ASN A 414 -23.49 28.29 -5.22
N PHE A 415 -24.69 28.47 -5.81
CA PHE A 415 -25.69 27.41 -5.88
C PHE A 415 -25.24 26.17 -6.67
N LYS A 416 -24.53 26.33 -7.79
CA LYS A 416 -23.94 25.22 -8.53
C LYS A 416 -22.96 24.42 -7.66
N VAL A 417 -22.04 25.10 -6.97
CA VAL A 417 -21.07 24.46 -6.05
C VAL A 417 -21.75 23.72 -4.90
N ASN A 418 -22.83 24.29 -4.34
CA ASN A 418 -23.59 23.69 -3.24
C ASN A 418 -24.43 22.48 -3.67
N LEU A 419 -25.18 22.59 -4.77
CA LEU A 419 -25.96 21.47 -5.32
C LEU A 419 -25.06 20.31 -5.76
N GLY A 420 -23.83 20.60 -6.22
CA GLY A 420 -22.82 19.60 -6.54
C GLY A 420 -22.44 18.67 -5.37
N GLN A 421 -22.67 19.09 -4.11
CA GLN A 421 -22.37 18.34 -2.89
C GLN A 421 -23.54 17.48 -2.37
N VAL A 422 -24.76 17.66 -2.89
CA VAL A 422 -25.97 16.98 -2.40
C VAL A 422 -25.91 15.47 -2.69
N PRO A 423 -26.27 14.58 -1.74
CA PRO A 423 -26.28 13.13 -1.97
C PRO A 423 -27.20 12.69 -3.12
N ASP A 424 -26.73 11.76 -3.96
CA ASP A 424 -27.43 11.34 -5.19
C ASP A 424 -28.83 10.72 -4.94
N ASN A 425 -29.13 10.24 -3.73
CA ASN A 425 -30.45 9.73 -3.34
C ASN A 425 -31.46 10.86 -3.02
N VAL A 426 -31.01 12.02 -2.56
CA VAL A 426 -31.88 13.17 -2.25
C VAL A 426 -32.52 13.74 -3.53
N TYR A 427 -31.86 13.54 -4.68
CA TYR A 427 -32.41 13.87 -5.99
C TYR A 427 -33.59 12.98 -6.43
N ASP A 428 -33.79 11.79 -5.84
CA ASP A 428 -34.93 10.92 -6.18
C ASP A 428 -36.27 11.54 -5.75
N ASP A 429 -36.27 12.18 -4.57
CA ASP A 429 -37.42 12.88 -3.97
C ASP A 429 -37.83 14.18 -4.70
N LEU A 430 -37.01 14.68 -5.64
CA LEU A 430 -37.28 15.91 -6.40
C LEU A 430 -38.05 15.60 -7.70
N LEU A 431 -39.17 16.30 -7.90
CA LEU A 431 -40.01 16.25 -9.09
C LEU A 431 -40.16 17.66 -9.69
N LEU A 432 -39.55 17.88 -10.85
CA LEU A 432 -39.69 19.11 -11.65
C LEU A 432 -40.84 18.98 -12.65
N ALA A 433 -41.76 19.94 -12.65
CA ALA A 433 -42.89 20.02 -13.57
C ALA A 433 -43.08 21.47 -14.07
N GLY A 434 -42.30 21.86 -15.09
CA GLY A 434 -42.30 23.22 -15.62
C GLY A 434 -41.59 24.19 -14.67
N ASP A 435 -42.32 25.18 -14.15
CA ASP A 435 -41.87 26.11 -13.11
C ASP A 435 -42.27 25.69 -11.69
N GLU A 436 -42.94 24.54 -11.52
CA GLU A 436 -43.21 23.92 -10.22
C GLU A 436 -42.11 22.88 -9.88
N LEU A 437 -41.56 22.98 -8.67
CA LEU A 437 -40.75 21.93 -8.05
C LEU A 437 -41.50 21.34 -6.86
N ARG A 438 -41.74 20.02 -6.88
CA ARG A 438 -42.22 19.28 -5.71
C ARG A 438 -41.10 18.48 -5.10
N VAL A 439 -41.10 18.41 -3.77
CA VAL A 439 -40.11 17.66 -2.98
C VAL A 439 -40.83 16.79 -1.98
N ARG A 440 -40.58 15.49 -2.04
CA ARG A 440 -41.07 14.51 -1.06
C ARG A 440 -40.06 14.38 0.09
N SER A 441 -40.56 14.19 1.32
CA SER A 441 -39.75 13.88 2.49
C SER A 441 -40.56 13.00 3.42
N GLY A 442 -40.46 11.68 3.21
CA GLY A 442 -41.33 10.70 3.86
C GLY A 442 -42.79 10.90 3.45
N GLU A 443 -43.68 11.06 4.43
CA GLU A 443 -45.12 11.30 4.22
C GLU A 443 -45.47 12.76 3.86
N LYS A 444 -44.48 13.68 3.85
CA LYS A 444 -44.69 15.10 3.55
C LYS A 444 -44.28 15.42 2.11
N GLU A 445 -45.03 16.30 1.46
CA GLU A 445 -44.71 16.88 0.15
C GLU A 445 -44.72 18.40 0.27
N MET A 446 -43.71 19.06 -0.30
CA MET A 446 -43.59 20.53 -0.38
C MET A 446 -43.55 20.93 -1.85
N SER A 447 -44.38 21.90 -2.26
CA SER A 447 -44.26 22.56 -3.56
C SER A 447 -43.54 23.91 -3.45
N ILE A 448 -42.83 24.26 -4.51
CA ILE A 448 -42.17 25.54 -4.71
C ILE A 448 -42.57 25.99 -6.12
N ASP A 449 -43.46 26.99 -6.18
CA ASP A 449 -43.99 27.52 -7.43
C ASP A 449 -43.04 28.58 -8.02
N LYS A 450 -43.07 28.75 -9.35
CA LYS A 450 -42.36 29.81 -10.09
C LYS A 450 -40.84 29.78 -9.92
N VAL A 451 -40.26 28.58 -9.93
CA VAL A 451 -38.81 28.37 -9.91
C VAL A 451 -38.18 28.98 -11.18
N PRO A 452 -37.22 29.92 -11.07
CA PRO A 452 -36.50 30.46 -12.22
C PRO A 452 -35.91 29.36 -13.10
N ALA A 453 -35.99 29.52 -14.42
CA ALA A 453 -35.46 28.55 -15.38
C ALA A 453 -33.97 28.26 -15.16
N SER A 454 -33.23 29.25 -14.67
CA SER A 454 -31.82 29.18 -14.24
C SER A 454 -31.59 28.19 -13.09
N ILE A 455 -32.52 28.08 -12.13
CA ILE A 455 -32.50 27.09 -11.05
C ILE A 455 -33.04 25.73 -11.54
N SER A 456 -34.12 25.73 -12.33
CA SER A 456 -34.69 24.48 -12.87
C SER A 456 -33.71 23.73 -13.79
N GLU A 457 -32.87 24.44 -14.56
CA GLU A 457 -31.79 23.79 -15.33
C GLU A 457 -30.73 23.15 -14.42
N LEU A 458 -30.32 23.82 -13.34
CA LEU A 458 -29.35 23.24 -12.38
C LEU A 458 -29.91 21.99 -11.71
N ILE A 459 -31.14 22.02 -11.20
CA ILE A 459 -31.76 20.86 -10.54
C ILE A 459 -31.97 19.73 -11.57
N GLY A 460 -32.43 20.05 -12.78
CA GLY A 460 -32.59 19.08 -13.87
C GLY A 460 -31.26 18.43 -14.29
N PHE A 461 -30.17 19.21 -14.34
CA PHE A 461 -28.82 18.69 -14.55
C PHE A 461 -28.38 17.77 -13.42
N TYR A 462 -28.52 18.18 -12.16
CA TYR A 462 -28.06 17.37 -11.03
C TYR A 462 -28.89 16.11 -10.79
N LYS A 463 -30.20 16.11 -11.09
CA LYS A 463 -31.02 14.87 -11.10
C LYS A 463 -30.55 13.92 -12.20
N LYS A 464 -30.40 14.40 -13.44
CA LYS A 464 -29.84 13.60 -14.56
C LYS A 464 -28.43 13.07 -14.24
N ARG A 465 -27.61 13.85 -13.56
CA ARG A 465 -26.30 13.41 -13.06
C ARG A 465 -26.47 12.22 -12.12
N ALA A 466 -27.27 12.36 -11.06
CA ALA A 466 -27.51 11.30 -10.09
C ALA A 466 -28.03 10.00 -10.76
N ASP A 467 -28.94 10.12 -11.73
CA ASP A 467 -29.45 9.00 -12.52
C ASP A 467 -28.34 8.34 -13.36
N ALA A 468 -27.52 9.13 -14.05
CA ALA A 468 -26.36 8.64 -14.80
C ALA A 468 -25.30 7.99 -13.87
N ARG A 469 -25.13 8.48 -12.64
CA ARG A 469 -24.25 7.86 -11.62
C ARG A 469 -24.77 6.51 -11.17
N LYS A 470 -26.08 6.39 -10.91
CA LYS A 470 -26.75 5.12 -10.56
C LYS A 470 -26.67 4.11 -11.71
N LYS A 471 -26.84 4.55 -12.96
CA LYS A 471 -26.58 3.75 -14.17
C LYS A 471 -25.13 3.28 -14.23
N MET A 472 -24.15 4.12 -13.90
CA MET A 472 -22.73 3.76 -13.91
C MET A 472 -22.36 2.71 -12.85
N MET A 473 -22.81 2.88 -11.60
CA MET A 473 -22.57 1.90 -10.52
C MET A 473 -23.26 0.56 -10.81
N SER A 474 -24.47 0.60 -11.39
CA SER A 474 -25.22 -0.60 -11.77
C SER A 474 -24.68 -1.29 -13.05
N MET A 475 -23.86 -0.60 -13.86
CA MET A 475 -23.24 -1.12 -15.08
C MET A 475 -22.31 -2.30 -14.81
N VAL A 476 -21.75 -2.35 -13.60
CA VAL A 476 -20.95 -3.48 -13.10
C VAL A 476 -21.81 -4.75 -13.01
N HIS A 477 -23.11 -4.66 -12.73
CA HIS A 477 -23.94 -5.83 -12.42
C HIS A 477 -24.87 -6.26 -13.56
N HIS A 478 -25.25 -5.35 -14.46
CA HIS A 478 -26.28 -5.56 -15.48
C HIS A 478 -25.92 -4.94 -16.84
N THR A 479 -26.54 -5.46 -17.90
CA THR A 479 -26.41 -4.89 -19.26
C THR A 479 -27.16 -3.55 -19.35
N ILE A 480 -26.49 -2.46 -18.99
CA ILE A 480 -27.10 -1.12 -18.97
C ILE A 480 -26.91 -0.37 -20.28
N HIS A 481 -28.03 0.03 -20.85
CA HIS A 481 -28.12 0.98 -21.95
C HIS A 481 -28.00 2.41 -21.40
N PHE A 482 -27.14 3.21 -22.01
CA PHE A 482 -26.97 4.63 -21.71
C PHE A 482 -27.59 5.43 -22.86
N GLU A 483 -28.45 6.37 -22.51
CA GLU A 483 -29.10 7.30 -23.43
C GLU A 483 -28.17 8.49 -23.71
N VAL A 484 -28.47 9.26 -24.78
CA VAL A 484 -27.70 10.47 -25.14
C VAL A 484 -27.57 11.43 -23.95
N GLN A 485 -28.64 11.57 -23.16
CA GLN A 485 -28.71 12.45 -21.99
C GLN A 485 -27.81 11.99 -20.83
N ASP A 486 -27.50 10.69 -20.73
CA ASP A 486 -26.56 10.20 -19.71
C ASP A 486 -25.12 10.59 -20.09
N TYR A 487 -24.76 10.43 -21.36
CA TYR A 487 -23.45 10.86 -21.87
C TYR A 487 -23.26 12.37 -21.77
N GLU A 488 -24.31 13.17 -22.03
CA GLU A 488 -24.33 14.62 -21.83
C GLU A 488 -24.14 15.02 -20.36
N ALA A 489 -24.85 14.36 -19.43
CA ALA A 489 -24.72 14.65 -18.00
C ALA A 489 -23.31 14.34 -17.48
N ILE A 490 -22.73 13.21 -17.91
CA ILE A 490 -21.37 12.81 -17.56
C ILE A 490 -20.33 13.75 -18.19
N ALA A 491 -20.48 14.09 -19.48
CA ALA A 491 -19.59 15.04 -20.16
C ALA A 491 -19.55 16.41 -19.45
N ARG A 492 -20.70 16.89 -18.97
CA ARG A 492 -20.86 18.17 -18.27
C ARG A 492 -20.44 18.14 -16.79
N ASP A 493 -20.41 16.97 -16.14
CA ASP A 493 -19.92 16.79 -14.76
C ASP A 493 -18.39 16.69 -14.70
N PHE A 494 -17.77 15.96 -15.65
CA PHE A 494 -16.31 15.83 -15.74
C PHE A 494 -15.63 16.89 -16.61
N ASP A 495 -16.39 17.72 -17.34
CA ASP A 495 -15.85 18.75 -18.24
C ASP A 495 -14.92 18.11 -19.29
N ILE A 496 -15.54 17.25 -20.12
CA ILE A 496 -15.00 16.50 -21.27
C ILE A 496 -16.03 16.52 -22.42
N SER A 497 -15.71 16.05 -23.63
CA SER A 497 -16.71 15.99 -24.69
C SER A 497 -17.69 14.81 -24.53
N ILE A 498 -18.84 14.89 -25.22
CA ILE A 498 -19.82 13.79 -25.31
C ILE A 498 -19.20 12.55 -25.99
N GLN A 499 -18.17 12.73 -26.81
CA GLN A 499 -17.46 11.61 -27.43
C GLN A 499 -16.49 10.96 -26.44
N ASP A 500 -15.68 11.74 -25.72
CA ASP A 500 -14.81 11.24 -24.65
C ASP A 500 -15.62 10.48 -23.57
N SER A 501 -16.80 11.00 -23.22
CA SER A 501 -17.76 10.35 -22.32
C SER A 501 -18.14 8.95 -22.82
N LYS A 502 -18.49 8.79 -24.11
CA LYS A 502 -18.79 7.48 -24.71
C LYS A 502 -17.58 6.55 -24.71
N ASP A 503 -16.40 7.07 -25.05
CA ASP A 503 -15.20 6.27 -25.25
C ASP A 503 -14.62 5.79 -23.90
N ILE A 504 -14.60 6.64 -22.87
CA ILE A 504 -14.29 6.25 -21.48
C ILE A 504 -15.29 5.17 -21.01
N ILE A 505 -16.59 5.34 -21.24
CA ILE A 505 -17.60 4.36 -20.83
C ILE A 505 -17.43 3.03 -21.59
N SER A 506 -17.02 3.07 -22.87
CA SER A 506 -16.70 1.88 -23.66
C SER A 506 -15.46 1.15 -23.10
N LEU A 507 -14.38 1.88 -22.80
CA LEU A 507 -13.17 1.34 -22.18
C LEU A 507 -13.47 0.71 -20.80
N VAL A 508 -14.26 1.37 -19.96
CA VAL A 508 -14.66 0.85 -18.64
C VAL A 508 -15.57 -0.37 -18.78
N LYS A 509 -16.54 -0.39 -19.71
CA LYS A 509 -17.33 -1.60 -20.01
C LYS A 509 -16.45 -2.78 -20.44
N GLY A 510 -15.40 -2.53 -21.22
CA GLY A 510 -14.41 -3.53 -21.60
C GLY A 510 -13.59 -4.11 -20.44
N CYS A 511 -13.68 -3.53 -19.24
CA CYS A 511 -12.98 -3.99 -18.04
C CYS A 511 -13.82 -4.90 -17.13
N PHE A 512 -14.99 -5.38 -17.57
CA PHE A 512 -15.85 -6.29 -16.81
C PHE A 512 -16.28 -7.51 -17.63
N ASP A 513 -16.45 -8.67 -16.98
CA ASP A 513 -17.01 -9.88 -17.60
C ASP A 513 -18.55 -9.85 -17.66
N SER A 514 -19.16 -10.80 -18.37
CA SER A 514 -20.63 -10.87 -18.53
C SER A 514 -21.41 -11.20 -17.26
N ARG A 515 -20.75 -11.36 -16.10
CA ARG A 515 -21.33 -11.56 -14.77
C ARG A 515 -21.02 -10.38 -13.83
N GLY A 516 -20.20 -9.43 -14.27
CA GLY A 516 -19.82 -8.24 -13.51
C GLY A 516 -18.48 -8.29 -12.80
N HIS A 517 -17.66 -9.31 -13.04
CA HIS A 517 -16.34 -9.39 -12.42
C HIS A 517 -15.32 -8.51 -13.14
N PHE A 518 -14.45 -7.85 -12.37
CA PHE A 518 -13.48 -6.89 -12.89
C PHE A 518 -12.28 -7.60 -13.53
N LEU A 519 -12.12 -7.39 -14.84
CA LEU A 519 -11.08 -7.98 -15.68
C LEU A 519 -9.80 -7.12 -15.65
N ARG A 520 -8.97 -7.37 -14.63
CA ARG A 520 -7.65 -6.73 -14.47
C ARG A 520 -6.83 -6.69 -15.75
N ASP A 521 -6.66 -7.83 -16.42
CA ASP A 521 -5.91 -7.95 -17.68
C ASP A 521 -6.46 -7.09 -18.82
N ALA A 522 -7.77 -6.78 -18.82
CA ALA A 522 -8.38 -5.90 -19.81
C ALA A 522 -8.14 -4.43 -19.43
N PHE A 523 -8.27 -4.08 -18.15
CA PHE A 523 -7.94 -2.74 -17.66
C PHE A 523 -6.48 -2.39 -17.90
N GLU A 524 -5.53 -3.26 -17.52
CA GLU A 524 -4.09 -3.01 -17.68
C GLU A 524 -3.68 -2.82 -19.15
N LYS A 525 -4.29 -3.56 -20.08
CA LYS A 525 -4.11 -3.35 -21.53
C LYS A 525 -4.65 -2.00 -22.01
N ASN A 526 -5.72 -1.51 -21.38
CA ASN A 526 -6.37 -0.24 -21.73
C ASN A 526 -5.74 0.99 -21.03
N ILE A 527 -4.78 0.83 -20.12
CA ILE A 527 -4.10 1.96 -19.44
C ILE A 527 -3.52 3.02 -20.41
N PRO A 528 -2.91 2.68 -21.56
CA PRO A 528 -2.46 3.69 -22.53
C PRO A 528 -3.60 4.52 -23.14
N GLU A 529 -4.80 3.95 -23.27
CA GLU A 529 -5.98 4.68 -23.76
C GLU A 529 -6.58 5.53 -22.64
N PHE A 530 -6.71 4.97 -21.42
CA PHE A 530 -7.15 5.70 -20.24
C PHE A 530 -6.27 6.92 -19.94
N ALA A 531 -4.94 6.79 -20.06
CA ALA A 531 -3.99 7.86 -19.76
C ALA A 531 -4.16 9.11 -20.66
N ARG A 532 -4.77 8.99 -21.84
CA ARG A 532 -5.05 10.14 -22.74
C ARG A 532 -6.04 11.15 -22.15
N TYR A 533 -6.81 10.75 -21.15
CA TYR A 533 -7.75 11.60 -20.42
C TYR A 533 -7.15 12.15 -19.10
N GLU A 534 -5.82 12.01 -18.94
CA GLU A 534 -4.97 12.60 -17.89
C GLU A 534 -5.56 12.58 -16.47
N GLU A 535 -5.99 13.75 -15.98
CA GLU A 535 -6.52 13.97 -14.63
C GLU A 535 -7.97 13.49 -14.48
N LYS A 536 -8.76 13.57 -15.55
CA LYS A 536 -10.22 13.37 -15.53
C LYS A 536 -10.56 11.90 -15.32
N ILE A 537 -9.76 10.98 -15.89
CA ILE A 537 -10.01 9.54 -15.76
C ILE A 537 -9.84 9.02 -14.34
N PHE A 538 -8.91 9.57 -13.55
CA PHE A 538 -8.77 9.14 -12.16
C PHE A 538 -9.99 9.53 -11.33
N GLU A 539 -10.47 10.77 -11.49
CA GLU A 539 -11.68 11.25 -10.82
C GLU A 539 -12.92 10.45 -11.24
N PHE A 540 -13.04 10.15 -12.54
CA PHE A 540 -14.10 9.32 -13.10
C PHE A 540 -14.12 7.91 -12.48
N LEU A 541 -13.00 7.19 -12.56
CA LEU A 541 -12.89 5.82 -12.06
C LEU A 541 -13.08 5.77 -10.54
N TRP A 542 -12.54 6.75 -9.81
CA TRP A 542 -12.73 6.81 -8.36
C TRP A 542 -14.21 7.03 -7.99
N ASN A 543 -14.87 8.04 -8.59
CA ASN A 543 -16.26 8.37 -8.27
C ASN A 543 -17.23 7.22 -8.56
N TYR A 544 -16.96 6.39 -9.58
CA TYR A 544 -17.87 5.32 -9.99
C TYR A 544 -17.51 3.92 -9.49
N LEU A 545 -16.23 3.59 -9.29
CA LEU A 545 -15.79 2.22 -9.00
C LEU A 545 -15.28 2.00 -7.57
N LYS A 546 -15.12 3.05 -6.74
CA LYS A 546 -14.63 2.91 -5.36
C LYS A 546 -15.48 1.96 -4.48
N GLU A 547 -16.79 1.88 -4.74
CA GLU A 547 -17.73 0.98 -4.07
C GLU A 547 -17.96 -0.34 -4.84
N THR A 548 -16.96 -0.83 -5.58
CA THR A 548 -17.05 -2.14 -6.26
C THR A 548 -17.42 -3.25 -5.27
N HIS A 549 -18.35 -4.11 -5.68
CA HIS A 549 -18.87 -5.19 -4.84
C HIS A 549 -17.99 -6.46 -4.97
N GLY A 550 -17.83 -7.22 -3.88
CA GLY A 550 -16.90 -8.35 -3.82
C GLY A 550 -15.45 -7.98 -3.46
N ARG A 551 -14.71 -8.86 -2.77
CA ARG A 551 -13.30 -8.61 -2.37
C ARG A 551 -12.36 -8.67 -3.57
N ASN A 552 -12.49 -9.71 -4.40
CA ASN A 552 -11.54 -9.98 -5.48
C ASN A 552 -11.55 -8.84 -6.52
N ASP A 553 -12.74 -8.38 -6.87
CA ASP A 553 -12.96 -7.29 -7.83
C ASP A 553 -12.43 -5.95 -7.27
N ARG A 554 -12.71 -5.63 -5.99
CA ARG A 554 -12.11 -4.46 -5.31
C ARG A 554 -10.59 -4.48 -5.28
N VAL A 555 -9.98 -5.63 -4.97
CA VAL A 555 -8.51 -5.74 -4.87
C VAL A 555 -7.89 -5.65 -6.27
N SER A 556 -8.51 -6.28 -7.27
CA SER A 556 -8.07 -6.21 -8.67
C SER A 556 -8.15 -4.78 -9.22
N LEU A 557 -9.25 -4.07 -8.95
CA LEU A 557 -9.40 -2.65 -9.27
C LEU A 557 -8.39 -1.78 -8.52
N LEU A 558 -8.23 -1.97 -7.20
CA LEU A 558 -7.31 -1.21 -6.37
C LEU A 558 -5.88 -1.30 -6.91
N ASN A 559 -5.43 -2.49 -7.29
CA ASN A 559 -4.11 -2.68 -7.89
C ASN A 559 -4.03 -2.05 -9.28
N SER A 560 -5.06 -2.22 -10.12
CA SER A 560 -5.13 -1.62 -11.46
C SER A 560 -5.05 -0.08 -11.44
N LEU A 561 -5.67 0.57 -10.44
CA LEU A 561 -5.57 2.01 -10.21
C LEU A 561 -4.14 2.46 -9.84
N GLN A 562 -3.29 1.59 -9.28
CA GLN A 562 -1.89 1.92 -8.98
C GLN A 562 -1.05 2.01 -10.25
N PHE A 563 -1.27 1.12 -11.23
CA PHE A 563 -0.64 1.23 -12.55
C PHE A 563 -1.09 2.49 -13.27
N LEU A 564 -2.37 2.87 -13.18
CA LEU A 564 -2.86 4.14 -13.74
C LEU A 564 -2.21 5.35 -13.03
N ILE A 565 -2.11 5.33 -11.69
CA ILE A 565 -1.42 6.37 -10.90
C ILE A 565 0.04 6.56 -11.33
N VAL A 566 0.74 5.51 -11.77
CA VAL A 566 2.11 5.58 -12.30
C VAL A 566 2.18 6.15 -13.73
N ARG A 567 1.04 6.28 -14.43
CA ARG A 567 0.96 6.77 -15.82
C ARG A 567 0.28 8.13 -16.00
N ILE A 568 -0.35 8.69 -14.97
CA ILE A 568 -0.95 10.04 -15.02
C ILE A 568 0.09 11.11 -14.65
N GLU A 569 0.16 12.20 -15.43
CA GLU A 569 1.15 13.26 -15.22
C GLU A 569 0.83 14.19 -14.02
N GLN A 570 -0.41 14.16 -13.52
CA GLN A 570 -0.90 15.07 -12.46
C GLN A 570 -1.34 14.35 -11.16
N PRO A 571 -0.46 13.61 -10.48
CA PRO A 571 -0.79 12.87 -9.25
C PRO A 571 -1.33 13.75 -8.10
N LYS A 572 -1.01 15.06 -8.09
CA LYS A 572 -1.62 16.04 -7.16
C LYS A 572 -3.15 16.08 -7.24
N LYS A 573 -3.72 15.98 -8.45
CA LYS A 573 -5.18 16.04 -8.64
C LYS A 573 -5.85 14.74 -8.18
N ALA A 574 -5.25 13.59 -8.50
CA ALA A 574 -5.67 12.30 -7.95
C ALA A 574 -5.64 12.30 -6.41
N PHE A 575 -4.56 12.80 -5.80
CA PHE A 575 -4.46 12.93 -4.34
C PHE A 575 -5.54 13.86 -3.75
N LYS A 576 -5.84 14.98 -4.43
CA LYS A 576 -6.92 15.88 -4.04
C LYS A 576 -8.29 15.19 -4.03
N VAL A 577 -8.63 14.44 -5.07
CA VAL A 577 -9.89 13.67 -5.15
C VAL A 577 -10.01 12.72 -3.96
N LEU A 578 -8.95 11.97 -3.64
CA LEU A 578 -8.95 11.03 -2.51
C LEU A 578 -9.16 11.70 -1.14
N LEU A 579 -8.48 12.83 -0.87
CA LEU A 579 -8.67 13.55 0.39
C LEU A 579 -10.04 14.24 0.47
N THR A 580 -10.51 14.86 -0.61
CA THR A 580 -11.82 15.51 -0.63
C THR A 580 -12.95 14.50 -0.44
N ASP A 581 -12.85 13.29 -1.00
CA ASP A 581 -13.82 12.22 -0.75
C ASP A 581 -13.71 11.65 0.67
N PHE A 582 -12.51 11.39 1.18
CA PHE A 582 -12.31 10.93 2.57
C PHE A 582 -12.86 11.92 3.62
N CYS A 583 -12.76 13.23 3.34
CA CYS A 583 -13.30 14.31 4.18
C CYS A 583 -14.68 14.84 3.72
N PHE A 584 -15.38 14.12 2.84
CA PHE A 584 -16.73 14.50 2.39
C PHE A 584 -17.73 14.42 3.55
N ASP A 585 -17.89 13.23 4.12
CA ASP A 585 -18.63 13.01 5.36
C ASP A 585 -17.66 12.58 6.49
N PRO A 586 -17.47 13.40 7.54
CA PRO A 586 -16.62 13.08 8.69
C PRO A 586 -17.32 12.24 9.79
N SER A 587 -18.62 11.98 9.67
CA SER A 587 -19.45 11.23 10.62
C SER A 587 -19.72 9.76 10.20
N ASP A 588 -19.50 9.43 8.93
CA ASP A 588 -19.55 8.07 8.37
C ASP A 588 -18.15 7.44 8.20
N VAL A 589 -18.07 6.11 8.01
CA VAL A 589 -16.84 5.38 7.67
C VAL A 589 -17.12 4.30 6.62
N ARG A 590 -16.54 4.47 5.43
CA ARG A 590 -16.81 3.66 4.23
C ARG A 590 -15.67 2.70 3.91
N PHE A 591 -15.95 1.65 3.12
CA PHE A 591 -14.90 0.74 2.64
C PHE A 591 -13.90 1.44 1.70
N SER A 592 -14.37 2.41 0.92
CA SER A 592 -13.56 3.28 0.05
C SER A 592 -12.56 4.15 0.80
N ASP A 593 -12.87 4.62 2.02
CA ASP A 593 -11.99 5.49 2.82
C ASP A 593 -10.61 4.86 3.05
N ARG A 594 -10.57 3.54 3.29
CA ARG A 594 -9.32 2.79 3.51
C ARG A 594 -8.53 2.58 2.22
N ASN A 595 -9.22 2.40 1.10
CA ASN A 595 -8.60 2.35 -0.22
C ASN A 595 -8.04 3.73 -0.61
N ALA A 596 -8.72 4.82 -0.26
CA ALA A 596 -8.25 6.19 -0.48
C ALA A 596 -6.94 6.45 0.26
N MET A 597 -6.83 6.05 1.54
CA MET A 597 -5.59 6.21 2.31
C MET A 597 -4.44 5.38 1.72
N MET A 598 -4.69 4.17 1.21
CA MET A 598 -3.65 3.37 0.52
C MET A 598 -3.18 4.02 -0.79
N LEU A 599 -4.08 4.48 -1.65
CA LEU A 599 -3.70 5.16 -2.89
C LEU A 599 -3.01 6.52 -2.61
N ALA A 600 -3.45 7.24 -1.57
CA ALA A 600 -2.79 8.45 -1.09
C ALA A 600 -1.36 8.18 -0.58
N ASN A 601 -1.15 7.08 0.16
CA ASN A 601 0.18 6.63 0.60
C ASN A 601 1.14 6.32 -0.55
N LEU A 602 0.62 5.88 -1.70
CA LEU A 602 1.41 5.68 -2.93
C LEU A 602 1.66 7.02 -3.66
N LEU A 603 0.64 7.85 -3.83
CA LEU A 603 0.73 9.14 -4.53
C LEU A 603 1.75 10.12 -3.91
N VAL A 604 1.98 10.05 -2.60
CA VAL A 604 2.97 10.89 -1.89
C VAL A 604 4.43 10.41 -2.10
N ARG A 605 4.66 9.32 -2.84
CA ARG A 605 5.99 8.71 -3.06
C ARG A 605 6.44 8.86 -4.52
N ASN A 606 7.72 9.19 -4.70
CA ASN A 606 8.40 9.14 -6.01
C ASN A 606 8.66 7.71 -6.50
N TYR A 607 8.65 6.71 -5.60
CA TYR A 607 8.98 5.32 -5.92
C TYR A 607 7.98 4.34 -5.30
N ASN A 608 7.08 3.83 -6.14
CA ASN A 608 6.09 2.81 -5.80
C ASN A 608 6.49 1.46 -6.39
N LYS A 609 7.56 0.86 -5.85
CA LYS A 609 8.02 -0.50 -6.22
C LYS A 609 6.99 -1.60 -5.88
N GLU A 610 5.93 -1.25 -5.16
CA GLU A 610 4.77 -2.10 -4.93
C GLU A 610 3.69 -2.02 -6.03
N SER A 611 3.79 -1.12 -7.02
CA SER A 611 2.77 -0.96 -8.08
C SER A 611 2.52 -2.24 -8.89
N ASN A 612 3.53 -3.11 -9.03
CA ASN A 612 3.42 -4.40 -9.70
C ASN A 612 2.90 -5.54 -8.78
N ILE A 613 2.54 -5.24 -7.52
CA ILE A 613 2.22 -6.21 -6.47
C ILE A 613 0.74 -6.11 -6.11
N ASN A 614 0.13 -7.23 -5.69
CA ASN A 614 -1.20 -7.20 -5.08
C ASN A 614 -1.13 -6.57 -3.66
N ILE A 615 -1.18 -5.24 -3.57
CA ILE A 615 -1.16 -4.53 -2.28
C ILE A 615 -2.54 -4.61 -1.64
N GLU A 616 -2.72 -5.50 -0.67
CA GLU A 616 -3.86 -5.42 0.26
C GLU A 616 -3.59 -4.53 1.48
N ILE A 617 -2.35 -4.08 1.73
CA ILE A 617 -1.97 -3.18 2.83
C ILE A 617 -0.63 -2.47 2.53
N THR A 618 -0.49 -1.17 2.80
CA THR A 618 0.78 -0.46 2.50
C THR A 618 1.88 -0.93 3.46
N PRO A 619 3.09 -1.29 3.00
CA PRO A 619 4.19 -1.67 3.86
C PRO A 619 4.55 -0.58 4.87
N GLU A 620 4.90 -0.97 6.08
CA GLU A 620 5.31 -0.04 7.15
C GLU A 620 6.74 0.50 6.97
N GLU A 621 7.53 -0.15 6.12
CA GLU A 621 8.89 0.20 5.72
C GLU A 621 8.96 1.54 4.97
N VAL A 622 7.86 2.00 4.36
CA VAL A 622 7.79 3.28 3.65
C VAL A 622 8.16 4.47 4.54
N LEU A 623 7.90 4.38 5.85
CA LEU A 623 8.24 5.41 6.82
C LEU A 623 9.76 5.58 7.01
N LEU A 624 10.53 4.51 6.76
CA LEU A 624 12.00 4.50 6.85
C LEU A 624 12.68 5.15 5.65
N VAL A 625 11.93 5.42 4.56
CA VAL A 625 12.44 6.00 3.32
C VAL A 625 12.61 7.52 3.50
N LYS A 626 13.84 7.96 3.80
CA LYS A 626 14.17 9.40 3.92
C LYS A 626 14.10 10.10 2.56
N ASN A 627 14.74 9.53 1.54
CA ASN A 627 14.72 10.04 0.16
C ASN A 627 13.85 9.10 -0.70
N GLY A 628 12.83 9.65 -1.36
CA GLY A 628 11.82 8.87 -2.09
C GLY A 628 10.37 9.33 -1.87
N LEU A 629 10.17 10.32 -1.00
CA LEU A 629 8.94 11.10 -0.94
C LEU A 629 8.87 12.05 -2.14
N ASN A 630 7.68 12.26 -2.72
CA ASN A 630 7.45 13.41 -3.58
C ASN A 630 7.21 14.63 -2.68
N LEU A 631 8.24 15.47 -2.48
CA LEU A 631 8.18 16.62 -1.57
C LEU A 631 7.09 17.63 -1.97
N ASP A 632 6.88 17.83 -3.27
CA ASP A 632 5.91 18.79 -3.81
C ASP A 632 4.46 18.31 -3.59
N ILE A 633 4.18 17.02 -3.74
CA ILE A 633 2.90 16.40 -3.35
C ILE A 633 2.76 16.39 -1.83
N ALA A 634 3.82 16.08 -1.06
CA ALA A 634 3.76 16.05 0.40
C ALA A 634 3.46 17.43 1.02
N VAL A 635 4.08 18.51 0.53
CA VAL A 635 3.76 19.88 0.97
C VAL A 635 2.32 20.24 0.58
N SER A 636 1.90 19.92 -0.64
CA SER A 636 0.51 20.11 -1.08
C SER A 636 -0.49 19.34 -0.20
N ALA A 637 -0.14 18.11 0.20
CA ALA A 637 -0.94 17.25 1.06
C ALA A 637 -1.05 17.80 2.50
N SER A 638 0.04 18.31 3.05
CA SER A 638 0.04 18.93 4.39
C SER A 638 -0.84 20.18 4.40
N GLN A 639 -0.73 21.02 3.36
CA GLN A 639 -1.59 22.19 3.16
C GLN A 639 -3.07 21.81 3.00
N MET A 640 -3.39 20.71 2.30
CA MET A 640 -4.76 20.18 2.22
C MET A 640 -5.28 19.69 3.58
N ILE A 641 -4.50 18.91 4.34
CA ILE A 641 -4.90 18.42 5.66
C ILE A 641 -5.18 19.58 6.62
N VAL A 642 -4.37 20.65 6.57
CA VAL A 642 -4.63 21.90 7.33
C VAL A 642 -5.90 22.61 6.83
N SER A 643 -6.11 22.70 5.51
CA SER A 643 -7.30 23.34 4.91
C SER A 643 -8.62 22.65 5.29
N TYR A 644 -8.58 21.34 5.53
CA TYR A 644 -9.73 20.53 5.96
C TYR A 644 -9.66 20.13 7.44
N GLU A 645 -8.80 20.76 8.26
CA GLU A 645 -8.41 20.26 9.60
C GLU A 645 -9.59 19.86 10.49
N LYS A 646 -10.65 20.68 10.58
CA LYS A 646 -11.84 20.36 11.37
C LYS A 646 -12.44 19.00 10.96
N ARG A 647 -12.72 18.81 9.67
CA ARG A 647 -13.32 17.58 9.13
C ARG A 647 -12.36 16.40 9.21
N TRP A 648 -11.08 16.63 8.94
CA TRP A 648 -10.03 15.61 9.05
C TRP A 648 -9.93 15.05 10.48
N LEU A 649 -9.88 15.93 11.48
CA LEU A 649 -9.86 15.55 12.90
C LEU A 649 -11.19 14.94 13.38
N GLU A 650 -12.32 15.33 12.79
CA GLU A 650 -13.64 14.75 13.07
C GLU A 650 -13.76 13.34 12.50
N LYS A 651 -13.39 13.13 11.22
CA LYS A 651 -13.31 11.81 10.56
C LYS A 651 -12.44 10.82 11.34
N ILE A 652 -11.26 11.25 11.82
CA ILE A 652 -10.38 10.41 12.63
C ILE A 652 -11.03 10.03 13.98
N LYS A 653 -11.73 10.96 14.64
CA LYS A 653 -12.47 10.65 15.88
C LYS A 653 -13.62 9.67 15.64
N THR A 654 -14.33 9.79 14.52
CA THR A 654 -15.40 8.88 14.12
C THR A 654 -14.86 7.46 13.91
N ILE A 655 -13.79 7.31 13.12
CA ILE A 655 -13.11 6.03 12.87
C ILE A 655 -12.67 5.38 14.19
N HIS A 656 -12.05 6.17 15.08
CA HIS A 656 -11.58 5.68 16.37
C HIS A 656 -12.73 5.29 17.31
N LYS A 657 -13.81 6.09 17.35
CA LYS A 657 -15.02 5.76 18.11
C LYS A 657 -15.62 4.43 17.65
N TRP A 658 -15.79 4.25 16.34
CA TRP A 658 -16.32 3.01 15.77
C TRP A 658 -15.40 1.82 16.08
N LEU A 659 -14.08 2.03 16.10
CA LEU A 659 -13.11 0.99 16.50
C LEU A 659 -13.30 0.58 17.98
N LEU A 660 -13.40 1.53 18.89
CA LEU A 660 -13.64 1.23 20.31
C LEU A 660 -14.99 0.53 20.51
N GLU A 661 -16.04 0.92 19.78
CA GLU A 661 -17.34 0.23 19.82
C GLU A 661 -17.25 -1.21 19.28
N ALA A 662 -16.54 -1.41 18.17
CA ALA A 662 -16.32 -2.72 17.55
C ALA A 662 -15.49 -3.69 18.40
N LEU A 663 -14.64 -3.17 19.31
CA LEU A 663 -13.86 -3.97 20.26
C LEU A 663 -14.62 -4.25 21.58
N ASP A 664 -15.69 -3.51 21.91
CA ASP A 664 -16.49 -3.64 23.14
C ASP A 664 -17.63 -4.67 22.98
N LEU A 665 -18.24 -4.71 21.81
CA LEU A 665 -19.52 -5.38 21.58
C LEU A 665 -19.49 -6.91 21.75
N LYS A 666 -20.58 -7.45 22.33
CA LYS A 666 -21.02 -8.80 21.99
C LYS A 666 -21.39 -8.78 20.51
N SER A 667 -20.93 -9.77 19.74
CA SER A 667 -21.17 -9.90 18.29
C SER A 667 -22.67 -9.93 17.94
N SER A 668 -23.28 -8.76 17.75
CA SER A 668 -24.58 -8.56 17.14
C SER A 668 -24.42 -8.28 15.66
N TYR A 669 -25.35 -8.77 14.84
CA TYR A 669 -25.28 -8.79 13.37
C TYR A 669 -25.48 -7.40 12.70
N THR A 670 -25.08 -6.31 13.36
CA THR A 670 -25.54 -4.94 13.07
C THR A 670 -24.44 -3.88 13.01
N GLN A 671 -23.16 -4.23 13.13
CA GLN A 671 -22.08 -3.30 12.75
C GLN A 671 -21.71 -3.49 11.26
N PRO A 672 -21.72 -2.43 10.44
CA PRO A 672 -21.40 -2.52 9.01
C PRO A 672 -19.90 -2.71 8.73
N VAL A 673 -19.03 -2.40 9.69
CA VAL A 673 -17.58 -2.39 9.54
C VAL A 673 -16.93 -3.07 10.75
N SER A 674 -15.92 -3.92 10.52
CA SER A 674 -15.26 -4.69 11.59
C SER A 674 -14.11 -3.93 12.26
N ALA A 675 -13.85 -4.21 13.55
CA ALA A 675 -12.70 -3.71 14.29
C ALA A 675 -11.38 -3.90 13.53
N ARG A 676 -11.21 -5.06 12.87
CA ARG A 676 -10.05 -5.35 12.03
C ARG A 676 -9.89 -4.40 10.84
N PHE A 677 -10.98 -4.04 10.15
CA PHE A 677 -10.92 -3.05 9.07
C PHE A 677 -10.55 -1.67 9.62
N LEU A 678 -11.15 -1.28 10.75
CA LEU A 678 -10.92 0.03 11.37
C LEU A 678 -9.48 0.19 11.87
N LEU A 679 -8.89 -0.87 12.47
CA LEU A 679 -7.46 -0.92 12.79
C LEU A 679 -6.58 -0.74 11.55
N ALA A 680 -6.93 -1.39 10.43
CA ALA A 680 -6.20 -1.23 9.18
C ALA A 680 -6.38 0.17 8.56
N LEU A 681 -7.53 0.81 8.71
CA LEU A 681 -7.77 2.19 8.28
C LEU A 681 -6.96 3.19 9.11
N GLU A 682 -7.00 3.11 10.44
CA GLU A 682 -6.14 3.93 11.32
C GLU A 682 -4.65 3.76 10.99
N ARG A 683 -4.23 2.53 10.64
CA ARG A 683 -2.85 2.25 10.24
C ARG A 683 -2.45 3.00 8.96
N GLU A 684 -3.30 2.98 7.93
CA GLU A 684 -3.04 3.67 6.66
C GLU A 684 -3.05 5.19 6.83
N ILE A 685 -3.96 5.73 7.66
CA ILE A 685 -3.95 7.14 8.09
C ILE A 685 -2.64 7.48 8.82
N GLY A 686 -2.23 6.62 9.76
CA GLY A 686 -1.00 6.74 10.53
C GLY A 686 0.26 6.75 9.66
N ILE A 687 0.27 5.98 8.56
CA ILE A 687 1.34 6.07 7.55
C ILE A 687 1.26 7.41 6.81
N LEU A 688 0.08 7.83 6.34
CA LEU A 688 -0.08 9.04 5.52
C LEU A 688 0.37 10.30 6.26
N ILE A 689 -0.11 10.52 7.48
CA ILE A 689 0.26 11.68 8.30
C ILE A 689 1.76 11.68 8.64
N SER A 690 2.38 10.50 8.76
CA SER A 690 3.82 10.35 9.01
C SER A 690 4.65 10.65 7.75
N LEU A 691 4.16 10.26 6.56
CA LEU A 691 4.81 10.58 5.29
C LEU A 691 4.74 12.08 4.98
N VAL A 692 3.57 12.69 5.20
CA VAL A 692 3.22 14.09 4.86
C VAL A 692 3.74 15.10 5.89
N GLY A 693 3.61 14.83 7.18
CA GLY A 693 4.03 15.74 8.25
C GLY A 693 3.21 17.04 8.39
N GLY A 694 3.75 17.96 9.18
CA GLY A 694 3.08 19.22 9.56
C GLY A 694 2.36 19.15 10.92
N GLY A 695 1.90 20.31 11.41
CA GLY A 695 1.36 20.46 12.77
C GLY A 695 0.16 19.56 13.08
N THR A 696 -0.85 19.54 12.21
CA THR A 696 -2.05 18.70 12.35
C THR A 696 -1.69 17.20 12.39
N ALA A 697 -0.77 16.76 11.53
CA ALA A 697 -0.26 15.39 11.52
C ALA A 697 0.42 15.03 12.84
N LEU A 698 1.31 15.91 13.33
CA LEU A 698 2.01 15.72 14.60
C LEU A 698 1.05 15.70 15.80
N ILE A 699 0.00 16.54 15.80
CA ILE A 699 -1.07 16.50 16.82
C ILE A 699 -1.80 15.15 16.83
N VAL A 700 -2.10 14.57 15.67
CA VAL A 700 -2.73 13.25 15.57
C VAL A 700 -1.80 12.16 16.11
N ILE A 701 -0.52 12.12 15.71
CA ILE A 701 0.43 11.12 16.25
C ILE A 701 0.64 11.31 17.76
N ARG A 702 0.81 12.56 18.23
CA ARG A 702 0.93 12.91 19.66
C ARG A 702 -0.24 12.37 20.48
N ASN A 703 -1.47 12.40 19.95
CA ASN A 703 -2.64 11.92 20.66
C ASN A 703 -2.79 10.38 20.56
N ALA A 704 -2.61 9.82 19.37
CA ALA A 704 -2.66 8.36 19.18
C ALA A 704 -1.59 7.62 20.01
N LEU A 705 -0.37 8.18 20.16
CA LEU A 705 0.66 7.62 21.05
C LEU A 705 0.33 7.72 22.54
N LYS A 706 -0.50 8.66 23.00
CA LYS A 706 -0.95 8.69 24.41
C LYS A 706 -1.90 7.53 24.71
N GLU A 707 -2.70 7.12 23.74
CA GLU A 707 -3.60 5.96 23.81
C GLU A 707 -2.83 4.65 23.59
N TYR A 708 -2.38 4.42 22.35
CA TYR A 708 -1.70 3.18 21.95
C TYR A 708 -0.40 2.95 22.72
N GLY A 709 0.31 4.01 23.12
CA GLY A 709 1.55 3.92 23.90
C GLY A 709 1.36 3.65 25.39
N ASN A 710 0.12 3.64 25.88
CA ASN A 710 -0.21 3.29 27.26
C ASN A 710 -1.00 1.96 27.31
N PRO A 711 -0.43 0.87 27.85
CA PRO A 711 -1.14 -0.40 28.00
C PRO A 711 -2.29 -0.36 29.03
N GLY A 712 -2.52 0.79 29.68
CA GLY A 712 -3.69 1.07 30.51
C GLY A 712 -4.87 1.74 29.79
N SER A 713 -4.78 2.00 28.48
CA SER A 713 -5.83 2.68 27.71
C SER A 713 -7.00 1.75 27.38
N LYS A 714 -8.19 2.33 27.11
CA LYS A 714 -9.42 1.56 26.86
C LYS A 714 -9.21 0.54 25.73
N ILE A 715 -8.52 0.91 24.65
CA ILE A 715 -8.23 0.03 23.50
C ILE A 715 -7.55 -1.31 23.85
N TYR A 716 -6.86 -1.43 25.00
CA TYR A 716 -6.24 -2.69 25.44
C TYR A 716 -7.11 -3.51 26.40
N MET A 717 -8.11 -2.90 27.03
CA MET A 717 -8.98 -3.51 28.04
C MET A 717 -10.33 -3.95 27.49
N LEU A 718 -10.64 -3.58 26.25
CA LEU A 718 -11.87 -3.96 25.56
C LEU A 718 -11.93 -5.46 25.27
N ARG A 719 -13.17 -5.97 25.21
CA ARG A 719 -13.48 -7.40 25.18
C ARG A 719 -12.75 -8.16 24.08
N ASP A 720 -12.72 -7.61 22.86
CA ASP A 720 -12.16 -8.28 21.68
C ASP A 720 -10.70 -7.89 21.39
N SER A 721 -10.14 -6.94 22.14
CA SER A 721 -8.73 -6.52 22.02
C SER A 721 -7.71 -7.66 22.13
N PRO A 722 -7.92 -8.73 22.93
CA PRO A 722 -7.04 -9.90 22.90
C PRO A 722 -6.98 -10.60 21.53
N GLN A 723 -8.09 -10.64 20.77
CA GLN A 723 -8.13 -11.20 19.41
C GLN A 723 -7.49 -10.27 18.36
N HIS A 724 -7.33 -8.99 18.69
CA HIS A 724 -6.76 -7.98 17.80
C HIS A 724 -5.41 -7.41 18.27
N MET A 725 -4.83 -7.96 19.33
CA MET A 725 -3.58 -7.49 19.96
C MET A 725 -2.43 -7.30 18.96
N THR A 726 -2.26 -8.23 18.01
CA THR A 726 -1.22 -8.13 16.96
C THR A 726 -1.41 -6.88 16.09
N ALA A 727 -2.64 -6.51 15.75
CA ALA A 727 -2.94 -5.33 14.93
C ALA A 727 -2.89 -4.03 15.75
N ILE A 728 -3.36 -4.04 17.00
CA ILE A 728 -3.23 -2.91 17.93
C ILE A 728 -1.75 -2.55 18.15
N LEU A 729 -0.87 -3.55 18.33
CA LEU A 729 0.57 -3.36 18.44
C LEU A 729 1.25 -2.96 17.11
N GLN A 730 0.69 -3.31 15.95
CA GLN A 730 1.13 -2.78 14.65
C GLN A 730 0.81 -1.28 14.51
N ASN A 731 -0.33 -0.83 15.01
CA ASN A 731 -0.68 0.59 15.00
C ASN A 731 0.24 1.40 15.93
N LEU A 732 0.49 0.92 17.16
CA LEU A 732 1.52 1.49 18.05
C LEU A 732 2.88 1.61 17.35
N LYS A 733 3.33 0.55 16.67
CA LYS A 733 4.59 0.54 15.93
C LYS A 733 4.64 1.58 14.79
N VAL A 734 3.56 1.69 14.00
CA VAL A 734 3.46 2.69 12.92
C VAL A 734 3.56 4.10 13.50
N LEU A 735 2.89 4.37 14.62
CA LEU A 735 2.94 5.66 15.30
C LEU A 735 4.34 5.97 15.88
N ILE A 736 5.07 4.98 16.39
CA ILE A 736 6.46 5.14 16.86
C ILE A 736 7.42 5.47 15.70
N ARG A 737 7.26 4.82 14.54
CA ARG A 737 7.99 5.16 13.30
C ARG A 737 7.58 6.53 12.74
N GLY A 738 6.32 6.91 12.91
CA GLY A 738 5.82 8.24 12.59
C GLY A 738 6.47 9.32 13.43
N MET A 739 6.60 9.09 14.74
CA MET A 739 7.30 9.98 15.65
C MET A 739 8.80 10.05 15.36
N GLU A 740 9.47 8.93 15.00
CA GLU A 740 10.85 8.96 14.48
C GLU A 740 11.01 9.90 13.27
N ARG A 741 9.95 10.01 12.45
CA ARG A 741 9.95 10.72 11.18
C ARG A 741 9.57 12.19 11.30
N ILE A 742 8.57 12.56 12.10
CA ILE A 742 8.06 13.94 12.20
C ILE A 742 8.09 14.57 13.61
N GLY A 743 8.59 13.84 14.62
CA GLY A 743 8.64 14.32 16.01
C GLY A 743 9.70 15.39 16.27
N GLU A 744 9.44 16.17 17.32
CA GLU A 744 10.26 17.27 17.83
C GLU A 744 10.96 16.85 19.15
N LYS A 745 11.82 17.70 19.75
CA LYS A 745 12.48 17.36 21.04
C LYS A 745 11.48 17.28 22.19
N GLU A 746 10.43 18.08 22.06
CA GLU A 746 9.26 18.17 22.91
C GLU A 746 8.46 16.85 22.94
N ASP A 747 8.64 15.94 21.99
CA ASP A 747 7.97 14.63 21.95
C ASP A 747 8.69 13.51 22.69
N LEU A 748 9.95 13.70 23.09
CA LEU A 748 10.76 12.65 23.71
C LEU A 748 10.09 12.05 24.94
N PHE A 749 9.42 12.88 25.77
CA PHE A 749 8.69 12.40 26.95
C PHE A 749 7.52 11.44 26.63
N ILE A 750 6.97 11.49 25.40
CA ILE A 750 5.92 10.56 24.96
C ILE A 750 6.56 9.20 24.70
N LEU A 751 7.67 9.18 23.97
CA LEU A 751 8.43 7.96 23.68
C LEU A 751 8.97 7.31 24.97
N ASP A 752 9.53 8.09 25.89
CA ASP A 752 9.98 7.60 27.20
C ASP A 752 8.86 6.94 28.02
N LYS A 753 7.61 7.43 27.92
CA LYS A 753 6.45 6.81 28.58
C LYS A 753 6.04 5.47 27.95
N VAL A 754 6.23 5.31 26.63
CA VAL A 754 6.06 4.01 25.96
C VAL A 754 7.15 3.04 26.42
N LYS A 755 8.41 3.49 26.43
CA LYS A 755 9.57 2.70 26.87
C LYS A 755 9.42 2.23 28.32
N GLY A 756 9.09 3.15 29.24
CA GLY A 756 8.83 2.85 30.65
C GLY A 756 7.58 2.01 30.91
N SER A 757 6.84 1.61 29.87
CA SER A 757 5.68 0.72 29.98
C SER A 757 5.95 -0.71 29.48
N GLU A 758 7.20 -1.11 29.20
CA GLU A 758 7.54 -2.44 28.64
C GLU A 758 6.90 -3.61 29.41
N ASP A 759 7.11 -3.70 30.74
CA ASP A 759 6.56 -4.80 31.55
C ASP A 759 5.02 -4.86 31.52
N ARG A 760 4.37 -3.68 31.41
CA ARG A 760 2.92 -3.57 31.28
C ARG A 760 2.44 -4.00 29.89
N PHE A 761 3.24 -3.80 28.84
CA PHE A 761 2.96 -4.37 27.52
C PHE A 761 3.20 -5.89 27.49
N MET A 762 4.20 -6.41 28.21
CA MET A 762 4.42 -7.86 28.34
C MET A 762 3.21 -8.56 28.95
N SER A 763 2.59 -7.97 29.98
CA SER A 763 1.44 -8.58 30.68
C SER A 763 0.13 -8.60 29.91
N LEU A 764 0.00 -7.85 28.80
CA LEU A 764 -1.20 -7.83 27.95
C LEU A 764 -1.39 -9.10 27.10
N GLY A 765 -0.37 -9.95 26.97
CA GLY A 765 -0.41 -11.15 26.14
C GLY A 765 0.38 -12.30 26.76
N LYS A 766 0.38 -13.46 26.10
CA LYS A 766 1.05 -14.66 26.59
C LYS A 766 1.88 -15.33 25.50
N GLY A 767 3.09 -15.74 25.88
CA GLY A 767 3.98 -16.57 25.07
C GLY A 767 4.88 -15.80 24.11
N PRO A 768 5.87 -16.51 23.52
CA PRO A 768 7.07 -15.90 22.95
C PRO A 768 6.81 -15.03 21.70
N ARG A 769 5.68 -15.22 21.01
CA ARG A 769 5.29 -14.36 19.86
C ARG A 769 4.93 -12.95 20.32
N HIS A 770 4.22 -12.82 21.44
CA HIS A 770 3.85 -11.52 22.03
C HIS A 770 5.09 -10.82 22.58
N GLU A 771 5.87 -11.52 23.40
CA GLU A 771 7.13 -11.02 23.97
C GLU A 771 8.11 -10.53 22.88
N ALA A 772 8.27 -11.29 21.80
CA ALA A 772 9.14 -10.92 20.69
C ALA A 772 8.64 -9.71 19.88
N VAL A 773 7.31 -9.47 19.83
CA VAL A 773 6.74 -8.25 19.24
C VAL A 773 6.97 -7.06 20.16
N VAL A 774 6.66 -7.17 21.46
CA VAL A 774 6.85 -6.08 22.43
C VAL A 774 8.32 -5.67 22.53
N ARG A 775 9.26 -6.60 22.74
CA ARG A 775 10.71 -6.26 22.78
C ARG A 775 11.20 -5.59 21.50
N ARG A 776 10.63 -5.96 20.34
CA ARG A 776 10.96 -5.35 19.05
C ARG A 776 10.37 -3.94 18.92
N ILE A 777 9.19 -3.69 19.50
CA ILE A 777 8.58 -2.36 19.61
C ILE A 777 9.42 -1.44 20.50
N ILE A 778 9.83 -1.89 21.69
CA ILE A 778 10.67 -1.08 22.60
C ILE A 778 12.03 -0.75 21.96
N LYS A 779 12.67 -1.71 21.27
CA LYS A 779 13.87 -1.44 20.45
C LYS A 779 13.66 -0.37 19.36
N TRP A 780 12.44 -0.20 18.84
CA TRP A 780 12.13 0.92 17.94
C TRP A 780 11.87 2.23 18.68
N VAL A 781 11.31 2.21 19.90
CA VAL A 781 11.21 3.40 20.75
C VAL A 781 12.59 3.99 21.05
N ASP A 782 13.57 3.15 21.43
CA ASP A 782 14.98 3.57 21.60
C ASP A 782 15.56 4.22 20.34
N LYS A 783 15.30 3.61 19.18
CA LYS A 783 15.73 4.15 17.88
C LYS A 783 15.03 5.48 17.57
N SER A 784 13.74 5.63 17.88
CA SER A 784 12.99 6.87 17.70
C SER A 784 13.56 7.99 18.58
N ILE A 785 13.77 7.74 19.88
CA ILE A 785 14.39 8.68 20.83
C ILE A 785 15.72 9.19 20.27
N ASN A 786 16.62 8.28 19.87
CA ASN A 786 17.93 8.66 19.34
C ASN A 786 17.87 9.49 18.04
N ASN A 787 16.86 9.29 17.18
CA ASN A 787 16.69 10.07 15.95
C ASN A 787 15.98 11.41 16.16
N CYS A 788 15.12 11.55 17.18
CA CYS A 788 14.47 12.82 17.52
C CYS A 788 15.41 13.73 18.33
N SER A 789 16.20 13.17 19.24
CA SER A 789 17.24 13.90 20.00
C SER A 789 18.38 14.43 19.13
N GLY A 790 18.60 13.85 17.94
CA GLY A 790 19.61 14.27 16.96
C GLY A 790 19.10 15.25 15.89
N ARG A 791 17.90 15.79 16.07
CA ARG A 791 17.41 17.00 15.37
C ARG A 791 17.70 18.22 16.26
#